data_AF-A0A4S2BP23-F1
#
_entry.id   AF-A0A4S2BP23-F1
#
_cell.length_a   1.000
_cell.length_b   1.000
_cell.length_c   1.000
_cell.angle_alpha   90.00
_cell.angle_beta   90.00
_cell.angle_gamma   90.00
#
_symmetry.space_group_name_H-M   'P 1'
#
loop_
_entity.id
_entity.type
_entity.pdbx_description
1 polymer ?
#
loop_
_entity_poly.entity_id
_entity_poly.type
_entity_poly.pdbx_seq_one_letter_code
_entity_poly.pdbx_strand_id
1 'polypeptide(L)'
;MNVKNGTEKCLDWIFKNNRDRKSFLATITQSTGTGKTYAIENAVCKQINANGNEIFFVVTNNKENRNEIYNELCARDPLNKDKILLLESDHDAIIRYFNFILSNETNDIFRRKFEILNKWKEGLNPQLTSTREVLESLIPKYVFNTKSSNDFFKLKYALRKDLNQIASKQDKNLSTLQDKLDFRREIAPWSFKMFPDSNIHQYQVIVLTMHKFIRKYNPILGNRMYFWNINFDNKKVTTFIDESDEEKKIMLDILVDQDESSSRREDVITLFKRVYMNLTPSINQPSNFVQNVVDERGRKNQDRFKNMYKKFKEVYDQYHLESGLRISSEVKENEINRFIFNCGQQNYLFNGNKQYLVWEYDKKANLNVLKNNRAQYLEKKEYRLTTIVQKLERLLKFFTRNMYSITKAVYKATNIHTDDFESELVRQLNNVLLPTQNEFLADYFIENFLDDIPNRTIPNIRNNFAKDTTLYAEGINVFNIISNEKDENVHVYLYLQNNFPEKVLVQIANHIRTILLSATGDNPSPISNFDLNWVKNNVKHNVSLSSKLEAVLDNENKIRNKKLEEKTNWNINEIGKSLITAHGTLAQVMINTLKQELNLELSLEAARELLMEFPTSHISDYERIGINSDMNFINAADKSDDDLAQNVSFNFARQLKWLLTTIAFYQNYQKHPYCNSYVIFTNVQLTDENNDPDMNDKKWLLAALTRLGFSTKSSDFEFINAQNRENIKSIKEEWGVGQFKILFTNREAFSRGINLSYKLSDKLEEKYGRHYQKIDEHSDTAQVDVTGIYEEQPSHLAVVSQNNAQNSVDDDIKFIYEQYMLHYSNLTDLTQDDIKQRIRTFFNHKGVPFWNLIPMKIASTVNVEQAMGRLCRNGRKADQVLVNLDYSMTDRLDYKYLASKRTNIIMEKILNNHLPLLEDDYQQLFASPEEQAMIDLINKKGIFLQDLANNLRTLGIGKQCEWILLREFIGKHPIIQDSSQIPSNLDNTLYGFYYQNEHQIKNYFYCFKDREYQLAFITSTEEDASQKLKSYKAHYGNNPLLKYHEFNLKNELSYLNKIFDKNPWIKKELQREGYDLDFSKKGELLLTPLAFNNLYKAAISEKIFEIVAHHYSWNFHSMKDLAKSEFELYDGFLNIQNSILYVDVKNYNSNKYSMSKKNLNQQVIKKEKERLGVSEGQAVVIVNLYQFESDMEYKAVRILDKIKSDGVYIYPALFDNDGTLNNDLIQDLGELTYGDNN
;
A
#
# COMPACT_ATOMS: atom_id res chain seq x y z
N MET A 1 -28.49 23.10 22.28
CA MET A 1 -28.42 22.17 21.14
C MET A 1 -26.95 22.02 20.76
N ASN A 2 -26.32 20.88 21.02
CA ASN A 2 -24.90 20.68 20.65
C ASN A 2 -24.77 20.58 19.13
N VAL A 3 -24.05 21.51 18.52
CA VAL A 3 -23.74 21.48 17.09
C VAL A 3 -22.80 20.32 16.84
N LYS A 4 -23.21 19.34 16.02
CA LYS A 4 -22.35 18.22 15.60
C LYS A 4 -21.19 18.75 14.73
N ASN A 5 -19.96 18.29 14.98
CA ASN A 5 -18.81 18.61 14.13
C ASN A 5 -18.97 17.96 12.73
N GLY A 6 -18.26 18.46 11.73
CA GLY A 6 -18.42 18.02 10.33
C GLY A 6 -18.07 16.55 10.13
N THR A 7 -17.03 16.04 10.81
CA THR A 7 -16.66 14.61 10.79
C THR A 7 -17.79 13.72 11.30
N GLU A 8 -18.45 14.10 12.39
CA GLU A 8 -19.59 13.39 12.95
C GLU A 8 -20.80 13.36 11.98
N LYS A 9 -21.04 14.46 11.25
CA LYS A 9 -22.06 14.49 10.18
C LYS A 9 -21.71 13.54 9.03
N CYS A 10 -20.43 13.43 8.67
CA CYS A 10 -19.98 12.48 7.65
C CYS A 10 -20.16 11.04 8.10
N LEU A 11 -19.79 10.71 9.34
CA LEU A 11 -20.01 9.38 9.91
C LEU A 11 -21.49 9.01 9.97
N ASP A 12 -22.34 9.92 10.45
CA ASP A 12 -23.80 9.73 10.45
C ASP A 12 -24.34 9.46 9.03
N TRP A 13 -23.84 10.19 8.02
CA TRP A 13 -24.21 9.96 6.62
C TRP A 13 -23.72 8.61 6.09
N ILE A 14 -22.48 8.21 6.39
CA ILE A 14 -21.92 6.92 5.98
C ILE A 14 -22.77 5.78 6.56
N PHE A 15 -23.04 5.81 7.87
CA PHE A 15 -23.84 4.79 8.55
C PHE A 15 -25.27 4.73 8.03
N LYS A 16 -25.87 5.89 7.73
CA LYS A 16 -27.25 5.95 7.21
C LYS A 16 -27.36 5.42 5.78
N ASN A 17 -26.49 5.84 4.86
CA ASN A 17 -26.60 5.52 3.43
C ASN A 17 -25.99 4.17 3.05
N ASN A 18 -25.12 3.61 3.90
CA ASN A 18 -24.48 2.31 3.67
C ASN A 18 -24.93 1.27 4.70
N ARG A 19 -26.11 1.46 5.31
CA ARG A 19 -26.63 0.61 6.38
C ARG A 19 -26.67 -0.86 6.00
N ASP A 20 -26.98 -1.19 4.75
CA ASP A 20 -27.17 -2.58 4.30
C ASP A 20 -25.89 -3.24 3.78
N ARG A 21 -24.81 -2.47 3.59
CA ARG A 21 -23.53 -3.00 3.11
C ARG A 21 -22.78 -3.70 4.25
N LYS A 22 -22.31 -4.93 4.01
CA LYS A 22 -21.51 -5.70 4.99
C LYS A 22 -20.04 -5.28 5.03
N SER A 23 -19.50 -4.75 3.92
CA SER A 23 -18.12 -4.32 3.78
C SER A 23 -18.00 -3.13 2.82
N PHE A 24 -17.10 -2.20 3.10
CA PHE A 24 -16.75 -1.08 2.22
C PHE A 24 -15.46 -0.41 2.71
N LEU A 25 -14.85 0.42 1.86
CA LEU A 25 -13.83 1.39 2.24
C LEU A 25 -14.41 2.80 2.18
N ALA A 26 -14.16 3.62 3.20
CA ALA A 26 -14.40 5.05 3.18
C ALA A 26 -13.17 5.80 3.70
N THR A 27 -12.96 7.02 3.21
CA THR A 27 -11.88 7.91 3.67
C THR A 27 -12.49 9.24 4.08
N ILE A 28 -12.10 9.75 5.25
CA ILE A 28 -12.49 11.08 5.72
C ILE A 28 -11.21 11.88 6.00
N THR A 29 -11.03 12.95 5.24
CA THR A 29 -9.91 13.89 5.42
C THR A 29 -10.40 15.18 6.07
N GLN A 30 -9.87 15.49 7.25
CA GLN A 30 -10.15 16.74 7.93
C GLN A 30 -8.96 17.21 8.76
N SER A 31 -8.72 18.53 8.78
CA SER A 31 -7.54 19.14 9.40
C SER A 31 -7.38 18.79 10.89
N THR A 32 -6.15 18.87 11.40
CA THR A 32 -5.82 18.57 12.80
C THR A 32 -6.53 19.53 13.76
N GLY A 33 -7.07 19.00 14.86
CA GLY A 33 -7.77 19.78 15.89
C GLY A 33 -9.28 19.98 15.69
N THR A 34 -9.85 19.45 14.60
CA THR A 34 -11.30 19.50 14.30
C THR A 34 -12.14 18.45 15.04
N GLY A 35 -11.52 17.61 15.87
CA GLY A 35 -12.22 16.57 16.64
C GLY A 35 -12.55 15.31 15.84
N LYS A 36 -11.62 14.81 15.01
CA LYS A 36 -11.77 13.52 14.31
C LYS A 36 -11.96 12.36 15.28
N THR A 37 -11.03 12.18 16.22
CA THR A 37 -11.08 11.13 17.25
C THR A 37 -12.33 11.29 18.13
N TYR A 38 -12.67 12.54 18.51
CA TYR A 38 -13.92 12.88 19.20
C TYR A 38 -15.17 12.42 18.42
N ALA A 39 -15.18 12.55 17.09
CA ALA A 39 -16.29 12.11 16.26
C ALA A 39 -16.39 10.58 16.19
N ILE A 40 -15.26 9.85 16.18
CA ILE A 40 -15.23 8.39 16.30
C ILE A 40 -15.86 7.97 17.63
N GLU A 41 -15.42 8.57 18.74
CA GLU A 41 -15.92 8.27 20.08
C GLU A 41 -17.44 8.49 20.18
N ASN A 42 -17.93 9.63 19.70
CA ASN A 42 -19.36 9.92 19.70
C ASN A 42 -20.16 8.98 18.80
N ALA A 43 -19.65 8.66 17.62
CA ALA A 43 -20.30 7.72 16.71
C ALA A 43 -20.42 6.33 17.35
N VAL A 44 -19.35 5.85 17.97
CA VAL A 44 -19.32 4.56 18.68
C VAL A 44 -20.32 4.57 19.85
N CYS A 45 -20.26 5.56 20.75
CA CYS A 45 -21.19 5.63 21.89
C CYS A 45 -22.66 5.71 21.45
N LYS A 46 -22.96 6.47 20.38
CA LYS A 46 -24.32 6.50 19.82
C LYS A 46 -24.80 5.14 19.33
N GLN A 47 -23.95 4.40 18.62
CA GLN A 47 -24.33 3.12 18.04
C GLN A 47 -24.47 2.02 19.09
N ILE A 48 -23.62 2.00 20.13
CA ILE A 48 -23.76 1.09 21.28
C ILE A 48 -25.14 1.26 21.92
N ASN A 49 -25.57 2.51 22.13
CA ASN A 49 -26.84 2.84 22.75
C ASN A 49 -28.06 2.62 21.83
N ALA A 50 -27.86 2.61 20.50
CA ALA A 50 -28.95 2.65 19.54
C ALA A 50 -29.50 1.30 19.07
N ASN A 51 -28.79 0.15 19.22
CA ASN A 51 -29.34 -1.22 19.04
C ASN A 51 -28.32 -2.41 19.14
N GLY A 52 -27.06 -2.22 19.55
CA GLY A 52 -26.14 -3.32 19.92
C GLY A 52 -25.81 -4.41 18.86
N ASN A 53 -26.20 -4.21 17.61
CA ASN A 53 -26.05 -5.18 16.51
C ASN A 53 -24.82 -4.89 15.61
N GLU A 54 -23.92 -4.04 16.08
CA GLU A 54 -22.66 -3.71 15.42
C GLU A 54 -21.49 -3.90 16.39
N ILE A 55 -20.35 -4.30 15.85
CA ILE A 55 -19.06 -4.44 16.54
C ILE A 55 -18.10 -3.41 15.97
N PHE A 56 -17.38 -2.71 16.84
CA PHE A 56 -16.42 -1.69 16.48
C PHE A 56 -15.00 -2.12 16.83
N PHE A 57 -14.10 -2.02 15.85
CA PHE A 57 -12.66 -1.97 16.10
C PHE A 57 -12.20 -0.53 15.98
N VAL A 58 -11.50 -0.02 16.98
CA VAL A 58 -10.84 1.29 16.91
C VAL A 58 -9.34 1.06 16.95
N VAL A 59 -8.70 1.27 15.80
CA VAL A 59 -7.29 0.96 15.57
C VAL A 59 -6.47 2.25 15.59
N THR A 60 -5.39 2.24 16.38
CA THR A 60 -4.47 3.36 16.54
C THR A 60 -3.01 2.96 16.29
N ASN A 61 -2.15 3.95 16.04
CA ASN A 61 -0.73 3.74 15.74
C ASN A 61 0.09 3.24 16.94
N ASN A 62 -0.22 3.71 18.16
CA ASN A 62 0.57 3.42 19.37
C ASN A 62 -0.28 3.15 20.64
N LYS A 63 0.40 2.68 21.69
CA LYS A 63 -0.24 2.30 22.98
C LYS A 63 -0.80 3.50 23.74
N GLU A 64 -0.16 4.66 23.64
CA GLU A 64 -0.62 5.88 24.33
C GLU A 64 -1.97 6.34 23.78
N ASN A 65 -2.07 6.51 22.46
CA ASN A 65 -3.31 6.88 21.77
C ASN A 65 -4.43 5.86 22.00
N ARG A 66 -4.10 4.56 21.97
CA ARG A 66 -5.05 3.49 22.28
C ARG A 66 -5.66 3.65 23.67
N ASN A 67 -4.81 3.92 24.68
CA ASN A 67 -5.23 4.08 26.06
C ASN A 67 -6.07 5.35 26.25
N GLU A 68 -5.70 6.44 25.57
CA GLU A 68 -6.45 7.70 25.58
C GLU A 68 -7.88 7.50 25.06
N ILE A 69 -8.04 6.93 23.86
CA ILE A 69 -9.36 6.65 23.27
C ILE A 69 -10.19 5.72 24.17
N TYR A 70 -9.59 4.68 24.73
CA TYR A 70 -10.30 3.77 25.63
C TYR A 70 -10.83 4.49 26.88
N ASN A 71 -9.99 5.33 27.50
CA ASN A 71 -10.37 6.09 28.69
C ASN A 71 -11.49 7.10 28.37
N GLU A 72 -11.40 7.81 27.25
CA GLU A 72 -12.41 8.77 26.78
C GLU A 72 -13.75 8.09 26.48
N LEU A 73 -13.74 6.95 25.79
CA LEU A 73 -14.94 6.14 25.55
C LEU A 73 -15.59 5.71 26.88
N CYS A 74 -14.80 5.20 27.83
CA CYS A 74 -15.29 4.79 29.15
C CYS A 74 -15.83 5.96 29.98
N ALA A 75 -15.25 7.16 29.85
CA ALA A 75 -15.69 8.36 30.55
C ALA A 75 -17.00 8.91 29.98
N ARG A 76 -17.19 8.82 28.65
CA ARG A 76 -18.39 9.30 27.96
C ARG A 76 -19.59 8.39 28.09
N ASP A 77 -19.36 7.08 28.14
CA ASP A 77 -20.41 6.09 28.34
C ASP A 77 -20.08 5.13 29.50
N PRO A 78 -20.15 5.61 30.76
CA PRO A 78 -19.83 4.80 31.93
C PRO A 78 -20.74 3.58 32.10
N LEU A 79 -21.96 3.65 31.58
CA LEU A 79 -22.96 2.59 31.70
C LEU A 79 -22.66 1.37 30.83
N ASN A 80 -21.94 1.57 29.71
CA ASN A 80 -21.58 0.50 28.78
C ASN A 80 -20.08 0.14 28.84
N LYS A 81 -19.37 0.55 29.91
CA LYS A 81 -17.93 0.30 30.07
C LYS A 81 -17.55 -1.19 29.97
N ASP A 82 -18.42 -2.08 30.44
CA ASP A 82 -18.26 -3.53 30.38
C ASP A 82 -18.30 -4.09 28.95
N LYS A 83 -18.87 -3.35 27.99
CA LYS A 83 -18.90 -3.70 26.56
C LYS A 83 -17.68 -3.22 25.78
N ILE A 84 -16.74 -2.53 26.43
CA ILE A 84 -15.54 -1.93 25.81
C ILE A 84 -14.29 -2.69 26.28
N LEU A 85 -13.52 -3.21 25.31
CA LEU A 85 -12.26 -3.92 25.56
C LEU A 85 -11.06 -3.06 25.17
N LEU A 86 -10.16 -2.83 26.13
CA LEU A 86 -8.78 -2.42 25.85
C LEU A 86 -7.95 -3.67 25.54
N LEU A 87 -7.55 -3.86 24.28
CA LEU A 87 -6.76 -5.02 23.90
C LEU A 87 -5.25 -4.74 23.98
N GLU A 88 -4.59 -5.47 24.87
CA GLU A 88 -3.17 -5.32 25.18
C GLU A 88 -2.28 -6.39 24.52
N SER A 89 -0.96 -6.19 24.60
CA SER A 89 -0.04 -7.30 24.36
C SER A 89 -0.09 -8.32 25.49
N ASP A 90 0.19 -9.58 25.19
CA ASP A 90 0.17 -10.64 26.21
C ASP A 90 1.13 -10.30 27.34
N HIS A 91 2.29 -9.72 27.00
CA HIS A 91 3.25 -9.16 27.93
C HIS A 91 2.64 -8.06 28.83
N ASP A 92 2.05 -7.02 28.23
CA ASP A 92 1.45 -5.91 29.00
C ASP A 92 0.28 -6.39 29.86
N ALA A 93 -0.53 -7.32 29.36
CA ALA A 93 -1.67 -7.91 30.08
C ALA A 93 -1.22 -8.71 31.30
N ILE A 94 -0.13 -9.49 31.18
CA ILE A 94 0.47 -10.23 32.29
C ILE A 94 1.04 -9.26 33.33
N ILE A 95 1.77 -8.23 32.91
CA ILE A 95 2.32 -7.20 33.81
C ILE A 95 1.20 -6.47 34.56
N ARG A 96 0.16 -6.02 33.85
CA ARG A 96 -1.02 -5.37 34.43
C ARG A 96 -1.68 -6.27 35.48
N TYR A 97 -1.83 -7.56 35.18
CA TYR A 97 -2.43 -8.52 36.10
C TYR A 97 -1.58 -8.76 37.35
N PHE A 98 -0.26 -8.91 37.21
CA PHE A 98 0.63 -9.06 38.36
C PHE A 98 0.67 -7.79 39.22
N ASN A 99 0.70 -6.60 38.61
CA ASN A 99 0.57 -5.33 39.33
C ASN A 99 -0.76 -5.24 40.10
N PHE A 100 -1.86 -5.75 39.53
CA PHE A 100 -3.16 -5.80 40.20
C PHE A 100 -3.17 -6.75 41.43
N ILE A 101 -2.49 -7.89 41.37
CA ILE A 101 -2.39 -8.83 42.51
C ILE A 101 -1.58 -8.23 43.67
N LEU A 102 -0.58 -7.39 43.35
CA LEU A 102 0.41 -6.81 44.27
C LEU A 102 -0.07 -5.59 45.06
N SER A 103 -1.38 -5.38 45.20
CA SER A 103 -2.00 -4.10 45.56
C SER A 103 -1.72 -3.52 46.98
N ASN A 104 -0.53 -3.66 47.60
CA ASN A 104 -0.05 -2.83 48.73
C ASN A 104 1.50 -2.89 48.97
N GLU A 105 2.14 -1.72 48.89
CA GLU A 105 3.24 -1.15 49.71
C GLU A 105 4.50 -1.94 50.15
N THR A 106 4.85 -3.10 49.61
CA THR A 106 6.17 -3.70 49.91
C THR A 106 7.23 -3.31 48.86
N ASN A 107 8.28 -2.58 49.29
CA ASN A 107 9.46 -2.27 48.47
C ASN A 107 10.46 -3.44 48.36
N ASP A 108 10.24 -4.53 49.09
CA ASP A 108 11.10 -5.72 49.07
C ASP A 108 10.74 -6.67 47.92
N ILE A 109 11.67 -6.78 46.97
CA ILE A 109 11.60 -7.59 45.75
C ILE A 109 11.41 -9.09 46.07
N PHE A 110 12.08 -9.63 47.10
CA PHE A 110 11.95 -11.05 47.45
C PHE A 110 10.58 -11.33 48.08
N ARG A 111 10.09 -10.43 48.91
CA ARG A 111 8.75 -10.53 49.51
C ARG A 111 7.65 -10.45 48.46
N ARG A 112 7.79 -9.56 47.45
CA ARG A 112 6.90 -9.49 46.27
C ARG A 112 6.83 -10.83 45.53
N LYS A 113 7.97 -11.49 45.28
CA LYS A 113 8.02 -12.81 44.64
C LYS A 113 7.21 -13.85 45.40
N PHE A 114 7.40 -13.94 46.72
CA PHE A 114 6.68 -14.90 47.56
C PHE A 114 5.17 -14.60 47.62
N GLU A 115 4.78 -13.32 47.70
CA GLU A 115 3.37 -12.92 47.74
C GLU A 115 2.64 -13.26 46.42
N ILE A 116 3.26 -13.02 45.26
CA ILE A 116 2.71 -13.43 43.96
C ILE A 116 2.57 -14.96 43.90
N LEU A 117 3.63 -15.69 44.25
CA LEU A 117 3.63 -17.16 44.22
C LEU A 117 2.56 -17.76 45.14
N ASN A 118 2.38 -17.22 46.35
CA ASN A 118 1.42 -17.75 47.32
C ASN A 118 -0.02 -17.44 46.92
N LYS A 119 -0.35 -16.17 46.61
CA LYS A 119 -1.71 -15.80 46.15
C LYS A 119 -2.11 -16.55 44.88
N TRP A 120 -1.15 -16.81 44.00
CA TRP A 120 -1.41 -17.54 42.76
C TRP A 120 -1.53 -19.06 42.99
N LYS A 121 -0.71 -19.68 43.86
CA LYS A 121 -0.82 -21.11 44.21
C LYS A 121 -2.13 -21.46 44.89
N GLU A 122 -2.68 -20.56 45.72
CA GLU A 122 -3.97 -20.76 46.39
C GLU A 122 -5.15 -20.86 45.42
N GLY A 123 -5.03 -20.30 44.20
CA GLY A 123 -6.09 -20.26 43.18
C GLY A 123 -5.84 -21.10 41.93
N LEU A 124 -4.76 -21.89 41.86
CA LEU A 124 -4.39 -22.65 40.66
C LEU A 124 -4.92 -24.09 40.72
N ASN A 125 -5.66 -24.51 39.69
CA ASN A 125 -6.06 -25.90 39.53
C ASN A 125 -4.81 -26.80 39.33
N PRO A 126 -4.60 -27.85 40.16
CA PRO A 126 -3.44 -28.72 40.08
C PRO A 126 -3.27 -29.43 38.72
N GLN A 127 -4.35 -29.55 37.94
CA GLN A 127 -4.34 -30.18 36.61
C GLN A 127 -3.70 -29.29 35.52
N LEU A 128 -3.43 -28.02 35.80
CA LEU A 128 -2.78 -27.08 34.88
C LEU A 128 -1.25 -27.20 34.94
N THR A 129 -0.72 -28.38 34.65
CA THR A 129 0.70 -28.72 34.87
C THR A 129 1.66 -27.90 34.00
N SER A 130 1.42 -27.80 32.69
CA SER A 130 2.33 -27.03 31.80
C SER A 130 2.22 -25.53 32.05
N THR A 131 1.02 -25.04 32.35
CA THR A 131 0.76 -23.64 32.71
C THR A 131 1.51 -23.28 33.99
N ARG A 132 1.53 -24.21 34.96
CA ARG A 132 2.21 -24.02 36.23
C ARG A 132 3.72 -23.85 36.06
N GLU A 133 4.34 -24.72 35.28
CA GLU A 133 5.78 -24.67 34.97
C GLU A 133 6.17 -23.34 34.33
N VAL A 134 5.40 -22.89 33.33
CA VAL A 134 5.65 -21.61 32.67
C VAL A 134 5.52 -20.44 33.65
N LEU A 135 4.50 -20.43 34.50
CA LEU A 135 4.30 -19.35 35.49
C LEU A 135 5.38 -19.32 36.57
N GLU A 136 5.78 -20.47 37.11
CA GLU A 136 6.88 -20.56 38.07
C GLU A 136 8.21 -20.05 37.45
N SER A 137 8.38 -20.16 36.12
CA SER A 137 9.53 -19.60 35.40
C SER A 137 9.42 -18.09 35.12
N LEU A 138 8.21 -17.55 34.95
CA LEU A 138 7.95 -16.16 34.61
C LEU A 138 8.01 -15.21 35.80
N ILE A 139 7.50 -15.65 36.96
CA ILE A 139 7.41 -14.80 38.16
C ILE A 139 8.78 -14.26 38.60
N PRO A 140 9.87 -15.06 38.67
CA PRO A 140 11.19 -14.53 38.96
C PRO A 140 11.63 -13.46 37.95
N LYS A 141 11.41 -13.70 36.65
CA LYS A 141 11.84 -12.77 35.58
C LYS A 141 11.14 -11.41 35.67
N TYR A 142 9.84 -11.44 35.93
CA TYR A 142 9.05 -10.25 36.18
C TYR A 142 9.53 -9.48 37.42
N VAL A 143 9.76 -10.18 38.55
CA VAL A 143 10.15 -9.54 39.81
C VAL A 143 11.57 -8.96 39.77
N PHE A 144 12.50 -9.60 39.05
CA PHE A 144 13.88 -9.12 38.88
C PHE A 144 14.07 -8.24 37.63
N ASN A 145 12.97 -7.81 36.99
CA ASN A 145 12.96 -6.93 35.82
C ASN A 145 13.89 -7.37 34.68
N THR A 146 13.98 -8.68 34.41
CA THR A 146 14.80 -9.19 33.31
C THR A 146 14.03 -9.06 31.99
N LYS A 147 14.54 -8.23 31.07
CA LYS A 147 13.95 -7.89 29.76
C LYS A 147 13.93 -9.07 28.75
N SER A 148 13.47 -10.27 29.12
CA SER A 148 13.35 -11.39 28.16
C SER A 148 11.88 -11.62 27.77
N SER A 149 11.49 -11.11 26.61
CA SER A 149 10.13 -11.16 26.03
C SER A 149 9.64 -12.57 25.65
N ASN A 150 10.53 -13.50 25.30
CA ASN A 150 10.15 -14.77 24.63
C ASN A 150 9.34 -15.75 25.50
N ASP A 151 9.40 -15.65 26.83
CA ASP A 151 8.70 -16.60 27.69
C ASP A 151 7.25 -16.20 28.00
N PHE A 152 6.90 -14.93 27.86
CA PHE A 152 5.54 -14.44 28.16
C PHE A 152 4.50 -14.99 27.17
N PHE A 153 4.88 -15.17 25.90
CA PHE A 153 4.01 -15.75 24.87
C PHE A 153 3.67 -17.22 25.11
N LYS A 154 4.53 -17.97 25.82
CA LYS A 154 4.31 -19.40 26.12
C LYS A 154 3.14 -19.62 27.08
N LEU A 155 2.78 -18.62 27.88
CA LEU A 155 1.77 -18.75 28.91
C LEU A 155 0.38 -19.05 28.35
N LYS A 156 -0.09 -18.24 27.39
CA LYS A 156 -1.42 -18.40 26.80
C LYS A 156 -1.55 -19.74 26.05
N TYR A 157 -0.45 -20.18 25.42
CA TYR A 157 -0.37 -21.50 24.78
C TYR A 157 -0.42 -22.65 25.79
N ALA A 158 0.39 -22.61 26.86
CA ALA A 158 0.39 -23.62 27.91
C ALA A 158 -0.98 -23.73 28.59
N LEU A 159 -1.60 -22.58 28.86
CA LEU A 159 -2.96 -22.51 29.41
C LEU A 159 -3.98 -23.18 28.49
N ARG A 160 -3.97 -22.85 27.20
CA ARG A 160 -4.86 -23.45 26.20
C ARG A 160 -4.67 -24.97 26.11
N LYS A 161 -3.42 -25.44 26.12
CA LYS A 161 -3.07 -26.87 26.10
C LYS A 161 -3.67 -27.61 27.30
N ASP A 162 -3.42 -27.13 28.52
CA ASP A 162 -3.91 -27.78 29.73
C ASP A 162 -5.44 -27.76 29.80
N LEU A 163 -6.08 -26.62 29.50
CA LEU A 163 -7.54 -26.50 29.49
C LEU A 163 -8.19 -27.46 28.50
N ASN A 164 -7.60 -27.65 27.32
CA ASN A 164 -8.12 -28.59 26.32
C ASN A 164 -7.94 -30.04 26.74
N GLN A 165 -6.83 -30.39 27.41
CA GLN A 165 -6.62 -31.73 27.96
C GLN A 165 -7.59 -32.07 29.10
N ILE A 166 -7.91 -31.09 29.93
CA ILE A 166 -8.89 -31.27 31.01
C ILE A 166 -10.29 -31.44 30.42
N ALA A 167 -10.66 -30.60 29.43
CA ALA A 167 -11.95 -30.68 28.76
C ALA A 167 -12.18 -32.04 28.09
N SER A 168 -11.17 -32.58 27.39
CA SER A 168 -11.29 -33.87 26.68
C SER A 168 -11.41 -35.07 27.62
N LYS A 169 -10.84 -35.00 28.83
CA LYS A 169 -10.92 -36.07 29.84
C LYS A 169 -12.25 -36.11 30.60
N GLN A 170 -12.98 -35.00 30.66
CA GLN A 170 -14.19 -34.89 31.49
C GLN A 170 -15.50 -35.24 30.75
N ASP A 171 -15.43 -35.61 29.46
CA ASP A 171 -16.54 -36.16 28.67
C ASP A 171 -17.87 -35.38 28.80
N LYS A 172 -17.79 -34.05 29.00
CA LYS A 172 -18.97 -33.17 29.06
C LYS A 172 -19.41 -32.84 27.63
N ASN A 173 -20.70 -33.03 27.33
CA ASN A 173 -21.36 -32.51 26.12
C ASN A 173 -21.43 -30.97 26.17
N LEU A 174 -20.31 -30.29 25.99
CA LEU A 174 -20.21 -28.84 25.89
C LEU A 174 -20.62 -28.42 24.47
N SER A 175 -21.93 -28.26 24.26
CA SER A 175 -22.50 -28.07 22.92
C SER A 175 -22.34 -26.65 22.37
N THR A 176 -22.37 -25.62 23.24
CA THR A 176 -22.27 -24.22 22.81
C THR A 176 -20.91 -23.61 23.12
N LEU A 177 -20.57 -22.50 22.44
CA LEU A 177 -19.38 -21.70 22.73
C LEU A 177 -19.37 -21.20 24.18
N GLN A 178 -20.55 -20.83 24.69
CA GLN A 178 -20.70 -20.29 26.05
C GLN A 178 -20.43 -21.37 27.10
N ASP A 179 -20.98 -22.58 26.95
CA ASP A 179 -20.72 -23.71 27.87
C ASP A 179 -19.21 -24.01 27.97
N LYS A 180 -18.53 -23.97 26.81
CA LYS A 180 -17.10 -24.17 26.69
C LYS A 180 -16.27 -23.09 27.36
N LEU A 181 -16.75 -21.84 27.38
CA LEU A 181 -16.10 -20.72 28.04
C LEU A 181 -16.32 -20.77 29.55
N ASP A 182 -17.55 -21.06 29.99
CA ASP A 182 -17.91 -21.15 31.41
C ASP A 182 -17.13 -22.27 32.10
N PHE A 183 -17.04 -23.45 31.48
CA PHE A 183 -16.22 -24.55 31.98
C PHE A 183 -14.73 -24.16 32.17
N ARG A 184 -14.14 -23.45 31.20
CA ARG A 184 -12.76 -23.00 31.29
C ARG A 184 -12.60 -21.90 32.34
N ARG A 185 -13.60 -21.03 32.49
CA ARG A 185 -13.64 -19.99 33.51
C ARG A 185 -13.72 -20.58 34.92
N GLU A 186 -14.43 -21.69 35.12
CA GLU A 186 -14.43 -22.43 36.38
C GLU A 186 -13.04 -23.00 36.73
N ILE A 187 -12.33 -23.54 35.74
CA ILE A 187 -11.00 -24.15 35.96
C ILE A 187 -9.91 -23.09 36.20
N ALA A 188 -9.94 -21.99 35.44
CA ALA A 188 -8.92 -20.94 35.51
C ALA A 188 -9.55 -19.54 35.51
N PRO A 189 -10.27 -19.12 36.58
CA PRO A 189 -10.96 -17.83 36.63
C PRO A 189 -10.01 -16.64 36.46
N TRP A 190 -8.80 -16.75 37.01
CA TRP A 190 -7.74 -15.75 36.92
C TRP A 190 -7.34 -15.45 35.47
N SER A 191 -7.41 -16.45 34.58
CA SER A 191 -6.98 -16.30 33.19
C SER A 191 -7.88 -15.36 32.40
N PHE A 192 -9.18 -15.28 32.72
CA PHE A 192 -10.12 -14.35 32.09
C PHE A 192 -9.95 -12.91 32.59
N LYS A 193 -9.33 -12.71 33.75
CA LYS A 193 -8.93 -11.37 34.24
C LYS A 193 -7.60 -10.90 33.64
N MET A 194 -6.68 -11.85 33.46
CA MET A 194 -5.40 -11.60 32.80
C MET A 194 -5.59 -11.36 31.30
N PHE A 195 -6.34 -12.23 30.63
CA PHE A 195 -6.65 -12.20 29.19
C PHE A 195 -8.16 -11.97 28.99
N PRO A 196 -8.65 -10.72 29.12
CA PRO A 196 -10.08 -10.41 28.97
C PRO A 196 -10.62 -10.75 27.58
N ASP A 197 -9.76 -10.75 26.57
CA ASP A 197 -10.05 -11.17 25.20
C ASP A 197 -10.42 -12.65 25.06
N SER A 198 -10.32 -13.46 26.12
CA SER A 198 -10.75 -14.86 26.14
C SER A 198 -12.24 -15.06 25.83
N ASN A 199 -13.06 -14.03 26.06
CA ASN A 199 -14.46 -13.99 25.64
C ASN A 199 -14.73 -12.75 24.76
N ILE A 200 -14.06 -12.66 23.60
CA ILE A 200 -14.13 -11.49 22.74
C ILE A 200 -15.57 -11.14 22.29
N HIS A 201 -16.47 -12.13 22.21
CA HIS A 201 -17.87 -11.97 21.79
C HIS A 201 -18.73 -11.15 22.77
N GLN A 202 -18.28 -10.99 24.03
CA GLN A 202 -19.01 -10.16 25.02
C GLN A 202 -18.85 -8.65 24.78
N TYR A 203 -17.84 -8.25 24.01
CA TYR A 203 -17.53 -6.85 23.77
C TYR A 203 -18.17 -6.36 22.47
N GLN A 204 -18.60 -5.10 22.47
CA GLN A 204 -19.09 -4.40 21.26
C GLN A 204 -18.03 -3.45 20.70
N VAL A 205 -17.08 -3.00 21.52
CA VAL A 205 -15.99 -2.12 21.09
C VAL A 205 -14.67 -2.71 21.52
N ILE A 206 -13.72 -2.78 20.60
CA ILE A 206 -12.37 -3.30 20.83
C ILE A 206 -11.39 -2.23 20.38
N VAL A 207 -10.67 -1.65 21.35
CA VAL A 207 -9.66 -0.61 21.11
C VAL A 207 -8.28 -1.26 21.16
N LEU A 208 -7.52 -1.15 20.07
CA LEU A 208 -6.26 -1.85 19.88
C LEU A 208 -5.30 -1.08 18.97
N THR A 209 -4.03 -1.48 18.95
CA THR A 209 -3.05 -0.90 18.03
C THR A 209 -3.02 -1.65 16.70
N MET A 210 -2.51 -1.01 15.63
CA MET A 210 -2.28 -1.66 14.35
C MET A 210 -1.37 -2.89 14.45
N HIS A 211 -0.34 -2.83 15.32
CA HIS A 211 0.50 -3.97 15.69
C HIS A 211 -0.27 -5.21 16.12
N LYS A 212 -1.40 -5.02 16.82
CA LYS A 212 -2.26 -6.13 17.22
C LYS A 212 -3.23 -6.50 16.11
N PHE A 213 -3.85 -5.52 15.45
CA PHE A 213 -4.91 -5.76 14.48
C PHE A 213 -4.46 -6.60 13.28
N ILE A 214 -3.23 -6.44 12.79
CA ILE A 214 -2.74 -7.17 11.61
C ILE A 214 -2.05 -8.50 11.93
N ARG A 215 -1.92 -8.87 13.21
CA ARG A 215 -1.43 -10.20 13.61
C ARG A 215 -2.62 -11.12 13.85
N LYS A 216 -2.41 -12.44 13.67
CA LYS A 216 -3.45 -13.43 13.98
C LYS A 216 -3.80 -13.34 15.47
N TYR A 217 -5.06 -13.08 15.76
CA TYR A 217 -5.65 -13.18 17.09
C TYR A 217 -5.57 -14.63 17.56
N ASN A 218 -5.03 -14.82 18.76
CA ASN A 218 -4.87 -16.13 19.39
C ASN A 218 -5.86 -16.26 20.57
N PRO A 219 -7.06 -16.81 20.33
CA PRO A 219 -8.03 -16.99 21.41
C PRO A 219 -7.63 -18.14 22.35
N ILE A 220 -8.18 -18.13 23.57
CA ILE A 220 -8.13 -19.32 24.45
C ILE A 220 -8.93 -20.48 23.83
N LEU A 221 -9.97 -20.17 23.04
CA LEU A 221 -10.89 -21.12 22.41
C LEU A 221 -11.00 -20.88 20.90
N GLY A 222 -10.80 -21.93 20.09
CA GLY A 222 -10.93 -21.86 18.62
C GLY A 222 -9.59 -21.57 17.90
N ASN A 223 -9.61 -21.57 16.57
CA ASN A 223 -8.39 -21.41 15.76
C ASN A 223 -7.83 -19.98 15.82
N ARG A 224 -6.52 -19.82 15.54
CA ARG A 224 -5.96 -18.48 15.34
C ARG A 224 -6.51 -17.91 14.03
N MET A 225 -6.86 -16.62 14.04
CA MET A 225 -7.42 -15.95 12.86
C MET A 225 -7.18 -14.45 12.91
N TYR A 226 -7.27 -13.77 11.77
CA TYR A 226 -7.25 -12.30 11.76
C TYR A 226 -8.54 -11.73 12.36
N PHE A 227 -8.47 -10.52 12.94
CA PHE A 227 -9.63 -9.88 13.58
C PHE A 227 -10.82 -9.68 12.64
N TRP A 228 -10.55 -9.35 11.38
CA TRP A 228 -11.59 -9.19 10.34
C TRP A 228 -12.20 -10.52 9.86
N ASN A 229 -11.69 -11.67 10.32
CA ASN A 229 -12.26 -13.00 10.04
C ASN A 229 -13.09 -13.57 11.21
N ILE A 230 -13.15 -12.87 12.35
CA ILE A 230 -13.93 -13.31 13.51
C ILE A 230 -15.43 -13.19 13.17
N ASN A 231 -16.17 -14.29 13.33
CA ASN A 231 -17.62 -14.29 13.12
C ASN A 231 -18.34 -13.86 14.40
N PHE A 232 -18.79 -12.61 14.47
CA PHE A 232 -19.61 -12.09 15.57
C PHE A 232 -21.11 -12.37 15.35
N ASP A 233 -21.49 -13.63 15.12
CA ASP A 233 -22.89 -14.06 14.96
C ASP A 233 -23.66 -13.26 13.91
N ASN A 234 -23.04 -13.01 12.75
CA ASN A 234 -23.56 -12.16 11.66
C ASN A 234 -23.79 -10.68 12.01
N LYS A 235 -23.30 -10.17 13.15
CA LYS A 235 -23.26 -8.73 13.43
C LYS A 235 -22.41 -8.00 12.40
N LYS A 236 -22.74 -6.73 12.16
CA LYS A 236 -21.94 -5.86 11.29
C LYS A 236 -20.67 -5.46 12.02
N VAL A 237 -19.54 -5.49 11.33
CA VAL A 237 -18.24 -5.10 11.90
C VAL A 237 -17.75 -3.85 11.20
N THR A 238 -17.43 -2.82 11.99
CA THR A 238 -16.88 -1.55 11.53
C THR A 238 -15.52 -1.31 12.17
N THR A 239 -14.51 -1.05 11.35
CA THR A 239 -13.17 -0.69 11.78
C THR A 239 -12.89 0.77 11.45
N PHE A 240 -12.56 1.53 12.49
CA PHE A 240 -11.95 2.85 12.38
C PHE A 240 -10.44 2.69 12.44
N ILE A 241 -9.74 3.26 11.45
CA ILE A 241 -8.29 3.39 11.46
C ILE A 241 -7.99 4.88 11.60
N ASP A 242 -7.60 5.29 12.80
CA ASP A 242 -7.22 6.66 13.12
C ASP A 242 -5.76 6.92 12.73
N GLU A 243 -5.45 8.14 12.29
CA GLU A 243 -4.16 8.50 11.65
C GLU A 243 -3.73 7.50 10.57
N SER A 244 -4.67 7.15 9.69
CA SER A 244 -4.54 6.02 8.75
C SER A 244 -3.33 6.07 7.82
N ASP A 245 -2.79 7.24 7.50
CA ASP A 245 -1.64 7.38 6.60
C ASP A 245 -0.32 6.89 7.23
N GLU A 246 -0.17 6.95 8.56
CA GLU A 246 0.99 6.35 9.27
C GLU A 246 0.96 4.84 9.29
N GLU A 247 -0.24 4.28 9.30
CA GLU A 247 -0.42 2.85 9.54
C GLU A 247 0.19 2.02 8.41
N LYS A 248 0.39 2.59 7.22
CA LYS A 248 1.13 1.93 6.15
C LYS A 248 2.54 1.55 6.61
N LYS A 249 3.30 2.48 7.21
CA LYS A 249 4.69 2.21 7.61
C LYS A 249 4.72 1.14 8.68
N ILE A 250 3.85 1.26 9.69
CA ILE A 250 3.70 0.26 10.76
C ILE A 250 3.33 -1.11 10.18
N MET A 251 2.38 -1.17 9.24
CA MET A 251 2.03 -2.41 8.54
C MET A 251 3.22 -2.98 7.77
N LEU A 252 3.96 -2.16 7.02
CA LEU A 252 5.12 -2.61 6.25
C LEU A 252 6.17 -3.20 7.17
N ASP A 253 6.52 -2.49 8.25
CA ASP A 253 7.47 -2.93 9.26
C ASP A 253 7.02 -4.25 9.86
N ILE A 254 5.77 -4.43 10.28
CA ILE A 254 5.32 -5.72 10.84
C ILE A 254 5.27 -6.85 9.80
N LEU A 255 4.93 -6.54 8.55
CA LEU A 255 4.82 -7.53 7.48
C LEU A 255 6.18 -8.00 6.98
N VAL A 256 7.21 -7.14 7.06
CA VAL A 256 8.58 -7.41 6.62
C VAL A 256 9.48 -7.77 7.80
N ASP A 257 9.50 -6.95 8.87
CA ASP A 257 10.20 -7.17 10.14
C ASP A 257 9.45 -8.23 10.94
N GLN A 258 9.61 -9.47 10.50
CA GLN A 258 9.31 -10.60 11.32
C GLN A 258 10.52 -10.80 12.26
N ASP A 259 10.62 -9.97 13.30
CA ASP A 259 11.67 -9.99 14.34
C ASP A 259 11.90 -11.38 14.97
N GLU A 260 10.97 -12.33 14.81
CA GLU A 260 11.18 -13.73 15.17
C GLU A 260 11.49 -14.65 13.97
N SER A 261 11.07 -14.33 12.75
CA SER A 261 11.29 -15.19 11.57
C SER A 261 12.57 -14.90 10.81
N SER A 262 13.22 -13.75 11.03
CA SER A 262 14.60 -13.54 10.59
C SER A 262 15.54 -14.63 11.15
N SER A 263 15.19 -15.16 12.33
CA SER A 263 15.83 -16.34 12.95
C SER A 263 15.23 -17.70 12.55
N ARG A 264 14.08 -17.77 11.87
CA ARG A 264 13.41 -19.01 11.41
C ARG A 264 13.55 -19.20 9.91
N ARG A 265 14.73 -18.91 9.35
CA ARG A 265 15.01 -19.06 7.91
C ARG A 265 15.63 -20.43 7.66
N GLU A 266 15.09 -21.14 6.68
CA GLU A 266 15.56 -22.48 6.33
C GLU A 266 16.03 -22.49 4.88
N ASP A 267 17.13 -23.19 4.63
CA ASP A 267 17.64 -23.41 3.28
C ASP A 267 16.62 -24.25 2.49
N VAL A 268 16.12 -23.70 1.38
CA VAL A 268 15.05 -24.32 0.59
C VAL A 268 15.44 -25.69 0.05
N ILE A 269 16.74 -25.89 -0.22
CA ILE A 269 17.28 -27.17 -0.68
C ILE A 269 17.22 -28.16 0.48
N THR A 270 17.73 -27.78 1.66
CA THR A 270 17.66 -28.59 2.88
C THR A 270 16.22 -28.98 3.24
N LEU A 271 15.28 -28.04 3.20
CA LEU A 271 13.85 -28.32 3.43
C LEU A 271 13.30 -29.35 2.44
N PHE A 272 13.60 -29.17 1.16
CA PHE A 272 13.16 -30.08 0.12
C PHE A 272 13.69 -31.50 0.34
N LYS A 273 15.00 -31.64 0.64
CA LYS A 273 15.63 -32.94 0.95
C LYS A 273 14.95 -33.58 2.15
N ARG A 274 14.72 -32.82 3.23
CA ARG A 274 14.03 -33.31 4.45
C ARG A 274 12.63 -33.85 4.14
N VAL A 275 11.81 -33.09 3.40
CA VAL A 275 10.46 -33.54 3.00
C VAL A 275 10.54 -34.80 2.14
N TYR A 276 11.43 -34.84 1.14
CA TYR A 276 11.58 -36.02 0.29
C TYR A 276 12.00 -37.26 1.07
N MET A 277 13.01 -37.15 1.94
CA MET A 277 13.48 -38.26 2.77
C MET A 277 12.35 -38.81 3.65
N ASN A 278 11.57 -37.95 4.27
CA ASN A 278 10.49 -38.37 5.16
C ASN A 278 9.18 -38.75 4.45
N LEU A 279 9.04 -38.49 3.14
CA LEU A 279 8.00 -39.08 2.31
C LEU A 279 8.37 -40.48 1.82
N THR A 280 9.63 -40.91 2.01
CA THR A 280 10.11 -42.21 1.53
C THR A 280 9.44 -43.33 2.33
N PRO A 281 8.76 -44.30 1.66
CA PRO A 281 7.96 -45.33 2.34
C PRO A 281 8.72 -46.19 3.37
N SER A 282 10.06 -46.25 3.29
CA SER A 282 10.92 -47.01 4.20
C SER A 282 11.32 -46.26 5.48
N ILE A 283 11.20 -44.92 5.51
CA ILE A 283 11.72 -44.07 6.60
C ILE A 283 10.60 -43.65 7.55
N ASN A 284 9.47 -43.19 7.01
CA ASN A 284 8.38 -42.67 7.82
C ASN A 284 7.03 -43.05 7.20
N GLN A 285 6.25 -43.87 7.92
CA GLN A 285 4.90 -44.22 7.53
C GLN A 285 3.92 -43.57 8.50
N PRO A 286 3.05 -42.65 8.03
CA PRO A 286 1.94 -42.15 8.84
C PRO A 286 1.14 -43.33 9.38
N SER A 287 0.52 -43.19 10.55
CA SER A 287 -0.27 -44.29 11.12
C SER A 287 -1.27 -44.88 10.13
N ASN A 288 -1.52 -46.20 10.21
CA ASN A 288 -2.50 -46.89 9.35
C ASN A 288 -3.87 -46.21 9.36
N PHE A 289 -4.26 -45.61 10.50
CA PHE A 289 -5.46 -44.79 10.59
C PHE A 289 -5.41 -43.62 9.61
N VAL A 290 -4.40 -42.73 9.71
CA VAL A 290 -4.26 -41.54 8.86
C VAL A 290 -4.23 -41.88 7.37
N GLN A 291 -3.55 -42.96 6.98
CA GLN A 291 -3.45 -43.38 5.58
C GLN A 291 -4.78 -43.86 4.99
N ASN A 292 -5.61 -44.53 5.79
CA ASN A 292 -6.87 -45.14 5.36
C ASN A 292 -8.06 -44.18 5.37
N VAL A 293 -7.94 -42.98 5.97
CA VAL A 293 -8.99 -41.97 5.92
C VAL A 293 -9.26 -41.52 4.47
N VAL A 294 -10.55 -41.40 4.15
CA VAL A 294 -11.06 -40.95 2.85
C VAL A 294 -11.62 -39.54 3.00
N ASP A 295 -11.26 -38.64 2.07
CA ASP A 295 -11.83 -37.28 2.04
C ASP A 295 -13.26 -37.24 1.47
N GLU A 296 -13.93 -36.08 1.57
CA GLU A 296 -15.31 -35.87 1.08
C GLU A 296 -15.49 -36.11 -0.43
N ARG A 297 -14.39 -36.22 -1.18
CA ARG A 297 -14.37 -36.47 -2.63
C ARG A 297 -13.99 -37.92 -2.95
N GLY A 298 -13.95 -38.81 -1.95
CA GLY A 298 -13.63 -40.22 -2.13
C GLY A 298 -12.14 -40.54 -2.29
N ARG A 299 -11.23 -39.58 -2.05
CA ARG A 299 -9.78 -39.83 -2.20
C ARG A 299 -9.15 -40.29 -0.90
N LYS A 300 -8.39 -41.39 -0.95
CA LYS A 300 -7.61 -41.89 0.20
C LYS A 300 -6.37 -41.04 0.44
N ASN A 301 -6.04 -40.83 1.71
CA ASN A 301 -4.80 -40.14 2.09
C ASN A 301 -3.55 -40.88 1.59
N GLN A 302 -3.58 -42.20 1.53
CA GLN A 302 -2.50 -43.01 0.95
C GLN A 302 -2.12 -42.57 -0.48
N ASP A 303 -3.10 -42.25 -1.33
CA ASP A 303 -2.85 -41.83 -2.72
C ASP A 303 -2.20 -40.45 -2.77
N ARG A 304 -2.52 -39.57 -1.81
CA ARG A 304 -1.88 -38.26 -1.66
C ARG A 304 -0.40 -38.39 -1.32
N PHE A 305 -0.06 -39.26 -0.36
CA PHE A 305 1.34 -39.53 0.00
C PHE A 305 2.12 -40.13 -1.18
N LYS A 306 1.57 -41.11 -1.90
CA LYS A 306 2.20 -41.69 -3.10
C LYS A 306 2.47 -40.65 -4.19
N ASN A 307 1.49 -39.77 -4.45
CA ASN A 307 1.63 -38.69 -5.43
C ASN A 307 2.68 -37.65 -5.01
N MET A 308 2.71 -37.27 -3.73
CA MET A 308 3.75 -36.38 -3.21
C MET A 308 5.15 -37.00 -3.37
N TYR A 309 5.33 -38.25 -2.93
CA TYR A 309 6.61 -38.95 -3.07
C TYR A 309 7.11 -38.98 -4.52
N LYS A 310 6.24 -39.38 -5.47
CA LYS A 310 6.59 -39.45 -6.90
C LYS A 310 7.10 -38.11 -7.43
N LYS A 311 6.38 -37.01 -7.16
CA LYS A 311 6.76 -35.68 -7.66
C LYS A 311 8.04 -35.13 -7.02
N PHE A 312 8.24 -35.39 -5.73
CA PHE A 312 9.47 -35.00 -5.05
C PHE A 312 10.67 -35.80 -5.59
N LYS A 313 10.50 -37.11 -5.80
CA LYS A 313 11.54 -37.98 -6.37
C LYS A 313 11.98 -37.51 -7.77
N GLU A 314 11.03 -37.21 -8.65
CA GLU A 314 11.33 -36.74 -10.01
C GLU A 314 12.24 -35.51 -10.01
N VAL A 315 12.01 -34.55 -9.10
CA VAL A 315 12.81 -33.32 -8.99
C VAL A 315 14.13 -33.56 -8.26
N TYR A 316 14.13 -34.41 -7.24
CA TYR A 316 15.33 -34.81 -6.51
C TYR A 316 16.35 -35.44 -7.45
N ASP A 317 15.91 -36.42 -8.26
CA ASP A 317 16.75 -37.14 -9.22
C ASP A 317 17.16 -36.23 -10.40
N GLN A 318 16.26 -35.39 -10.91
CA GLN A 318 16.54 -34.51 -12.07
C GLN A 318 17.70 -33.54 -11.81
N TYR A 319 17.81 -33.00 -10.59
CA TYR A 319 18.79 -31.96 -10.24
C TYR A 319 19.90 -32.47 -9.33
N HIS A 320 20.04 -33.79 -9.17
CA HIS A 320 21.08 -34.41 -8.36
C HIS A 320 21.15 -33.82 -6.94
N LEU A 321 20.00 -33.67 -6.29
CA LEU A 321 19.92 -33.02 -4.97
C LEU A 321 20.58 -33.86 -3.86
N GLU A 322 20.99 -35.10 -4.12
CA GLU A 322 21.88 -35.86 -3.24
C GLU A 322 23.25 -35.20 -3.06
N SER A 323 23.73 -34.51 -4.10
CA SER A 323 25.03 -33.85 -4.11
C SER A 323 24.97 -32.47 -3.44
N GLY A 324 26.09 -32.07 -2.80
CA GLY A 324 26.28 -30.72 -2.27
C GLY A 324 26.26 -29.66 -3.38
N LEU A 325 26.10 -28.40 -3.00
CA LEU A 325 26.09 -27.26 -3.92
C LEU A 325 27.27 -26.34 -3.61
N ARG A 326 28.07 -26.00 -4.62
CA ARG A 326 29.21 -25.09 -4.51
C ARG A 326 29.11 -23.93 -5.52
N ILE A 327 29.68 -22.78 -5.18
CA ILE A 327 29.85 -21.65 -6.11
C ILE A 327 31.18 -21.80 -6.85
N SER A 328 31.20 -21.59 -8.17
CA SER A 328 32.44 -21.67 -8.96
C SER A 328 33.46 -20.61 -8.54
N SER A 329 34.76 -20.90 -8.66
CA SER A 329 35.85 -19.95 -8.33
C SER A 329 35.91 -18.72 -9.26
N GLU A 330 35.12 -18.69 -10.32
CA GLU A 330 34.95 -17.54 -11.23
C GLU A 330 34.10 -16.42 -10.61
N VAL A 331 33.52 -16.68 -9.44
CA VAL A 331 32.75 -15.76 -8.58
C VAL A 331 33.70 -15.20 -7.51
N LYS A 332 33.83 -13.87 -7.40
CA LYS A 332 34.84 -13.21 -6.54
C LYS A 332 34.43 -13.19 -5.06
N GLU A 333 35.41 -13.14 -4.15
CA GLU A 333 35.25 -13.14 -2.68
C GLU A 333 34.37 -12.02 -2.11
N ASN A 334 34.25 -10.86 -2.76
CA ASN A 334 33.40 -9.75 -2.28
C ASN A 334 31.89 -10.02 -2.45
N GLU A 335 31.49 -11.22 -2.90
CA GLU A 335 30.13 -11.59 -3.35
C GLU A 335 29.44 -12.61 -2.42
N ILE A 336 29.83 -12.69 -1.14
CA ILE A 336 29.43 -13.75 -0.18
C ILE A 336 27.91 -13.84 0.06
N ASN A 337 27.15 -12.75 -0.12
CA ASN A 337 25.69 -12.73 -0.06
C ASN A 337 25.09 -12.23 -1.39
N ARG A 338 24.63 -13.15 -2.24
CA ARG A 338 24.02 -12.81 -3.53
C ARG A 338 22.50 -12.89 -3.44
N PHE A 339 21.82 -11.76 -3.64
CA PHE A 339 20.37 -11.72 -3.70
C PHE A 339 19.86 -11.93 -5.12
N ILE A 340 18.79 -12.73 -5.25
CA ILE A 340 17.99 -12.81 -6.47
C ILE A 340 16.55 -12.41 -6.18
N PHE A 341 16.07 -11.37 -6.86
CA PHE A 341 14.68 -10.93 -6.73
C PHE A 341 13.86 -11.40 -7.91
N ASN A 342 12.65 -11.89 -7.66
CA ASN A 342 11.72 -12.33 -8.68
C ASN A 342 10.38 -11.58 -8.55
N CYS A 343 10.12 -10.70 -9.51
CA CYS A 343 8.87 -9.94 -9.63
C CYS A 343 8.13 -10.38 -10.91
N GLY A 344 7.49 -11.55 -10.88
CA GLY A 344 6.57 -12.05 -11.91
C GLY A 344 7.19 -12.46 -13.26
N GLN A 345 8.22 -11.77 -13.77
CA GLN A 345 8.83 -12.05 -15.07
C GLN A 345 10.36 -11.79 -15.17
N GLN A 346 11.00 -11.12 -14.21
CA GLN A 346 12.44 -10.79 -14.30
C GLN A 346 13.19 -11.15 -13.01
N ASN A 347 14.42 -11.67 -13.17
CA ASN A 347 15.33 -12.01 -12.07
C ASN A 347 16.51 -11.03 -12.05
N TYR A 348 16.87 -10.49 -10.90
CA TYR A 348 18.03 -9.60 -10.73
C TYR A 348 19.00 -10.17 -9.73
N LEU A 349 20.30 -10.25 -10.06
CA LEU A 349 21.37 -10.72 -9.18
C LEU A 349 22.28 -9.57 -8.74
N PHE A 350 22.77 -9.57 -7.50
CA PHE A 350 23.55 -8.45 -6.99
C PHE A 350 25.08 -8.61 -7.15
N ASN A 351 25.68 -7.81 -8.06
CA ASN A 351 27.02 -7.18 -7.96
C ASN A 351 27.27 -6.15 -9.10
N GLY A 352 26.29 -5.27 -9.41
CA GLY A 352 26.38 -4.27 -10.48
C GLY A 352 26.39 -4.80 -11.93
N ASN A 353 26.73 -6.06 -12.16
CA ASN A 353 26.77 -6.72 -13.47
C ASN A 353 25.66 -7.77 -13.64
N LYS A 354 25.11 -7.90 -14.86
CA LYS A 354 24.21 -9.00 -15.20
C LYS A 354 24.96 -10.34 -15.06
N GLN A 355 24.72 -11.07 -13.98
CA GLN A 355 25.19 -12.45 -13.83
C GLN A 355 24.09 -13.43 -14.24
N TYR A 356 24.48 -14.45 -14.99
CA TYR A 356 23.62 -15.45 -15.58
C TYR A 356 23.85 -16.79 -14.86
N LEU A 357 23.34 -16.90 -13.64
CA LEU A 357 23.59 -18.10 -12.81
C LEU A 357 22.81 -19.32 -13.30
N VAL A 358 23.55 -20.40 -13.53
CA VAL A 358 23.05 -21.70 -13.94
C VAL A 358 23.55 -22.76 -12.95
N TRP A 359 22.68 -23.72 -12.65
CA TRP A 359 22.99 -24.89 -11.84
C TRP A 359 23.43 -26.03 -12.76
N GLU A 360 24.63 -26.55 -12.53
CA GLU A 360 25.19 -27.66 -13.31
C GLU A 360 25.70 -28.76 -12.38
N TYR A 361 25.41 -30.02 -12.71
CA TYR A 361 25.96 -31.16 -11.99
C TYR A 361 27.31 -31.56 -12.59
N ASP A 362 28.36 -31.49 -11.78
CA ASP A 362 29.69 -31.99 -12.14
C ASP A 362 29.78 -33.49 -11.78
N LYS A 363 29.70 -34.33 -12.82
CA LYS A 363 29.80 -35.79 -12.69
C LYS A 363 31.14 -36.27 -12.13
N LYS A 364 32.24 -35.53 -12.34
CA LYS A 364 33.58 -35.93 -11.88
C LYS A 364 33.75 -35.64 -10.39
N ALA A 365 33.29 -34.47 -9.96
CA ALA A 365 33.36 -34.05 -8.57
C ALA A 365 32.20 -34.60 -7.72
N ASN A 366 31.16 -35.16 -8.36
CA ASN A 366 29.91 -35.56 -7.72
C ASN A 366 29.24 -34.42 -6.93
N LEU A 367 29.30 -33.20 -7.46
CA LEU A 367 28.86 -31.96 -6.82
C LEU A 367 28.06 -31.11 -7.80
N ASN A 368 27.07 -30.39 -7.27
CA ASN A 368 26.40 -29.33 -8.02
C ASN A 368 27.23 -28.05 -7.94
N VAL A 369 27.32 -27.33 -9.06
CA VAL A 369 28.09 -26.09 -9.17
C VAL A 369 27.21 -24.98 -9.73
N LEU A 370 27.15 -23.84 -9.03
CA LEU A 370 26.59 -22.60 -9.55
C LEU A 370 27.66 -21.86 -10.36
N LYS A 371 27.39 -21.69 -11.67
CA LYS A 371 28.28 -21.00 -12.60
C LYS A 371 27.62 -19.76 -13.19
N ASN A 372 28.41 -18.75 -13.52
CA ASN A 372 27.94 -17.59 -14.29
C ASN A 372 28.13 -17.86 -15.80
N ASN A 373 27.10 -18.36 -16.48
CA ASN A 373 27.15 -18.73 -17.91
C ASN A 373 25.98 -18.13 -18.70
N ARG A 374 26.26 -17.05 -19.44
CA ARG A 374 25.25 -16.34 -20.25
C ARG A 374 24.62 -17.19 -21.35
N ALA A 375 25.43 -17.93 -22.11
CA ALA A 375 24.95 -18.72 -23.24
C ALA A 375 23.98 -19.80 -22.75
N GLN A 376 24.40 -20.58 -21.76
CA GLN A 376 23.58 -21.64 -21.17
C GLN A 376 22.33 -21.09 -20.48
N TYR A 377 22.41 -19.94 -19.82
CA TYR A 377 21.25 -19.30 -19.22
C TYR A 377 20.20 -18.90 -20.27
N LEU A 378 20.62 -18.41 -21.44
CA LEU A 378 19.69 -18.02 -22.51
C LEU A 378 19.05 -19.25 -23.18
N GLU A 379 19.82 -20.31 -23.41
CA GLU A 379 19.38 -21.51 -24.13
C GLU A 379 18.62 -22.52 -23.26
N LYS A 380 19.08 -22.78 -22.03
CA LYS A 380 18.56 -23.84 -21.16
C LYS A 380 17.85 -23.28 -19.92
N LYS A 381 16.58 -22.90 -20.10
CA LYS A 381 15.78 -22.20 -19.07
C LYS A 381 15.56 -23.05 -17.80
N GLU A 382 15.54 -24.36 -17.94
CA GLU A 382 15.27 -25.34 -16.88
C GLU A 382 16.40 -25.53 -15.86
N TYR A 383 17.62 -25.09 -16.19
CA TYR A 383 18.80 -25.13 -15.30
C TYR A 383 19.14 -23.78 -14.69
N ARG A 384 18.38 -22.72 -15.00
CA ARG A 384 18.52 -21.44 -14.31
C ARG A 384 18.23 -21.66 -12.83
N LEU A 385 19.08 -21.09 -11.96
CA LEU A 385 18.89 -21.20 -10.52
C LEU A 385 17.46 -20.78 -10.10
N THR A 386 16.94 -19.70 -10.68
CA THR A 386 15.59 -19.21 -10.39
C THR A 386 14.49 -20.19 -10.78
N THR A 387 14.62 -20.88 -11.91
CA THR A 387 13.67 -21.91 -12.34
C THR A 387 13.67 -23.09 -11.39
N ILE A 388 14.86 -23.53 -10.94
CA ILE A 388 15.01 -24.65 -10.01
C ILE A 388 14.39 -24.30 -8.67
N VAL A 389 14.76 -23.15 -8.08
CA VAL A 389 14.24 -22.76 -6.77
C VAL A 389 12.73 -22.56 -6.81
N GLN A 390 12.18 -21.94 -7.85
CA GLN A 390 10.73 -21.85 -8.05
C GLN A 390 10.05 -23.24 -8.13
N LYS A 391 10.72 -24.23 -8.73
CA LYS A 391 10.20 -25.60 -8.80
C LYS A 391 10.21 -26.28 -7.43
N LEU A 392 11.26 -26.08 -6.62
CA LEU A 392 11.33 -26.53 -5.24
C LEU A 392 10.22 -25.89 -4.39
N GLU A 393 10.09 -24.56 -4.44
CA GLU A 393 9.04 -23.78 -3.76
C GLU A 393 7.64 -24.29 -4.09
N ARG A 394 7.34 -24.51 -5.39
CA ARG A 394 6.04 -25.03 -5.83
C ARG A 394 5.73 -26.41 -5.24
N LEU A 395 6.73 -27.27 -5.11
CA LEU A 395 6.56 -28.60 -4.51
C LEU A 395 6.41 -28.53 -2.98
N LEU A 396 7.10 -27.62 -2.30
CA LEU A 396 6.89 -27.35 -0.88
C LEU A 396 5.45 -26.83 -0.62
N LYS A 397 4.95 -25.88 -1.44
CA LYS A 397 3.53 -25.45 -1.42
C LYS A 397 2.57 -26.60 -1.70
N PHE A 398 2.90 -27.46 -2.65
CA PHE A 398 2.10 -28.66 -2.95
C PHE A 398 2.04 -29.63 -1.77
N PHE A 399 3.16 -29.84 -1.07
CA PHE A 399 3.23 -30.63 0.15
C PHE A 399 2.32 -30.05 1.24
N THR A 400 2.46 -28.77 1.58
CA THR A 400 1.68 -28.13 2.65
C THR A 400 0.17 -28.20 2.40
N ARG A 401 -0.28 -27.96 1.15
CA ARG A 401 -1.70 -28.07 0.79
C ARG A 401 -2.25 -29.49 0.90
N ASN A 402 -1.43 -30.49 0.58
CA ASN A 402 -1.85 -31.89 0.75
C ASN A 402 -1.90 -32.25 2.23
N MET A 403 -0.93 -31.80 3.04
CA MET A 403 -0.96 -31.96 4.48
C MET A 403 -2.21 -31.32 5.09
N TYR A 404 -2.56 -30.09 4.73
CA TYR A 404 -3.82 -29.45 5.13
C TYR A 404 -5.05 -30.31 4.78
N SER A 405 -5.09 -30.86 3.57
CA SER A 405 -6.20 -31.73 3.14
C SER A 405 -6.27 -33.04 3.92
N ILE A 406 -5.12 -33.65 4.19
CA ILE A 406 -4.99 -34.88 4.98
C ILE A 406 -5.48 -34.62 6.40
N THR A 407 -5.00 -33.54 7.02
CA THR A 407 -5.44 -33.06 8.34
C THR A 407 -6.94 -32.84 8.36
N LYS A 408 -7.53 -32.19 7.35
CA LYS A 408 -8.98 -31.98 7.27
C LYS A 408 -9.77 -33.29 7.22
N ALA A 409 -9.29 -34.28 6.48
CA ALA A 409 -9.93 -35.58 6.42
C ALA A 409 -9.82 -36.32 7.76
N VAL A 410 -8.64 -36.34 8.37
CA VAL A 410 -8.37 -36.94 9.68
C VAL A 410 -9.22 -36.30 10.77
N TYR A 411 -9.22 -34.97 10.83
CA TYR A 411 -9.96 -34.17 11.82
C TYR A 411 -11.47 -34.46 11.76
N LYS A 412 -12.03 -34.67 10.56
CA LYS A 412 -13.43 -35.08 10.39
C LYS A 412 -13.68 -36.54 10.79
N ALA A 413 -12.74 -37.44 10.49
CA ALA A 413 -12.91 -38.87 10.74
C ALA A 413 -12.77 -39.27 12.22
N THR A 414 -12.01 -38.51 13.00
CA THR A 414 -11.78 -38.83 14.42
C THR A 414 -12.93 -38.40 15.33
N ASN A 415 -13.86 -37.54 14.88
CA ASN A 415 -14.87 -36.90 15.73
C ASN A 415 -14.30 -36.28 17.01
N ILE A 416 -12.99 -36.04 17.08
CA ILE A 416 -12.36 -35.39 18.21
C ILE A 416 -12.77 -33.92 18.09
N HIS A 417 -13.79 -33.54 18.84
CA HIS A 417 -14.19 -32.15 19.06
C HIS A 417 -13.13 -31.36 19.86
N THR A 418 -11.83 -31.59 19.61
CA THR A 418 -10.78 -30.68 20.07
C THR A 418 -10.89 -29.44 19.22
N ASP A 419 -11.15 -28.32 19.88
CA ASP A 419 -11.49 -27.00 19.29
C ASP A 419 -10.40 -26.37 18.38
N ASP A 420 -9.39 -27.13 17.94
CA ASP A 420 -8.20 -26.62 17.26
C ASP A 420 -7.74 -27.49 16.07
N PHE A 421 -8.12 -27.07 14.87
CA PHE A 421 -7.66 -27.67 13.61
C PHE A 421 -6.19 -27.34 13.32
N GLU A 422 -5.72 -26.17 13.74
CA GLU A 422 -4.37 -25.69 13.46
C GLU A 422 -3.33 -26.49 14.25
N SER A 423 -3.59 -26.78 15.53
CA SER A 423 -2.76 -27.71 16.32
C SER A 423 -2.68 -29.10 15.69
N GLU A 424 -3.79 -29.60 15.14
CA GLU A 424 -3.79 -30.88 14.43
C GLU A 424 -2.96 -30.79 13.14
N LEU A 425 -3.04 -29.68 12.40
CA LEU A 425 -2.21 -29.44 11.23
C LEU A 425 -0.73 -29.41 11.58
N VAL A 426 -0.35 -28.69 12.64
CA VAL A 426 1.02 -28.63 13.16
C VAL A 426 1.50 -30.02 13.53
N ARG A 427 0.67 -30.83 14.22
CA ARG A 427 0.99 -32.21 14.58
C ARG A 427 1.23 -33.09 13.35
N GLN A 428 0.33 -33.04 12.36
CA GLN A 428 0.48 -33.84 11.14
C GLN A 428 1.71 -33.42 10.32
N LEU A 429 1.99 -32.11 10.25
CA LEU A 429 3.23 -31.61 9.64
C LEU A 429 4.46 -32.10 10.38
N ASN A 430 4.51 -31.97 11.71
CA ASN A 430 5.64 -32.43 12.53
C ASN A 430 5.89 -33.93 12.44
N ASN A 431 4.83 -34.74 12.33
CA ASN A 431 4.97 -36.19 12.11
C ASN A 431 5.73 -36.51 10.82
N VAL A 432 5.56 -35.71 9.77
CA VAL A 432 6.26 -35.90 8.48
C VAL A 432 7.60 -35.15 8.47
N LEU A 433 7.68 -33.96 9.06
CA LEU A 433 8.91 -33.15 9.04
C LEU A 433 9.99 -33.67 10.01
N LEU A 434 9.60 -34.38 11.07
CA LEU A 434 10.48 -34.90 12.14
C LEU A 434 11.46 -33.83 12.67
N PRO A 435 10.96 -32.73 13.27
CA PRO A 435 11.82 -31.64 13.77
C PRO A 435 12.76 -32.13 14.88
N THR A 436 14.02 -31.69 14.87
CA THR A 436 15.07 -32.22 15.76
C THR A 436 15.07 -31.67 17.18
N GLN A 437 14.18 -30.72 17.56
CA GLN A 437 13.92 -30.32 18.97
C GLN A 437 12.88 -29.18 19.11
N ASN A 438 12.52 -28.45 18.05
CA ASN A 438 11.60 -27.30 18.10
C ASN A 438 10.42 -27.42 17.10
N GLU A 439 9.20 -27.12 17.52
CA GLU A 439 7.95 -27.17 16.71
C GLU A 439 7.90 -26.13 15.56
N PHE A 440 8.90 -25.25 15.43
CA PHE A 440 8.87 -24.09 14.52
C PHE A 440 8.76 -24.43 13.03
N LEU A 441 9.20 -25.61 12.58
CA LEU A 441 9.18 -25.97 11.17
C LEU A 441 7.76 -26.11 10.62
N ALA A 442 6.84 -26.68 11.39
CA ALA A 442 5.45 -26.77 10.96
C ALA A 442 4.82 -25.39 10.83
N ASP A 443 5.06 -24.50 11.81
CA ASP A 443 4.62 -23.11 11.76
C ASP A 443 5.21 -22.38 10.56
N TYR A 444 6.51 -22.55 10.29
CA TYR A 444 7.17 -21.99 9.10
C TYR A 444 6.49 -22.45 7.80
N PHE A 445 6.14 -23.73 7.68
CA PHE A 445 5.43 -24.25 6.50
C PHE A 445 4.02 -23.68 6.38
N ILE A 446 3.31 -23.51 7.49
CA ILE A 446 1.98 -22.90 7.51
C ILE A 446 2.08 -21.43 7.09
N GLU A 447 2.99 -20.65 7.66
CA GLU A 447 3.11 -19.22 7.40
C GLU A 447 3.61 -18.91 5.97
N ASN A 448 4.52 -19.72 5.42
CA ASN A 448 5.19 -19.43 4.14
C ASN A 448 4.63 -20.20 2.94
N PHE A 449 4.09 -21.41 3.16
CA PHE A 449 3.68 -22.31 2.08
C PHE A 449 2.21 -22.72 2.11
N LEU A 450 1.51 -22.56 3.24
CA LEU A 450 0.05 -22.63 3.26
C LEU A 450 -0.46 -21.25 2.90
N ASP A 451 -1.04 -21.13 1.71
CA ASP A 451 -1.74 -19.91 1.36
C ASP A 451 -2.86 -19.70 2.39
N ASP A 452 -2.82 -18.62 3.18
CA ASP A 452 -3.93 -18.25 4.05
C ASP A 452 -5.18 -18.12 3.18
N ILE A 453 -6.05 -19.14 3.23
CA ILE A 453 -7.39 -19.11 2.65
C ILE A 453 -8.20 -18.30 3.66
N PRO A 454 -8.66 -17.08 3.28
CA PRO A 454 -9.60 -16.91 2.19
C PRO A 454 -9.16 -15.87 1.14
N ASN A 455 -9.56 -16.11 -0.11
CA ASN A 455 -9.51 -15.15 -1.22
C ASN A 455 -8.10 -14.83 -1.77
N ARG A 456 -7.43 -15.84 -2.33
CA ARG A 456 -6.41 -15.64 -3.38
C ARG A 456 -6.92 -14.78 -4.53
N THR A 457 -8.21 -14.82 -4.77
CA THR A 457 -8.91 -13.83 -5.56
C THR A 457 -9.33 -12.72 -4.63
N ILE A 458 -8.52 -11.65 -4.52
CA ILE A 458 -9.10 -10.33 -4.20
C ILE A 458 -10.31 -10.24 -5.14
N PRO A 459 -11.53 -10.10 -4.62
CA PRO A 459 -12.71 -9.99 -5.47
C PRO A 459 -12.57 -8.67 -6.20
N ASN A 460 -11.91 -8.71 -7.36
CA ASN A 460 -11.52 -7.54 -8.07
C ASN A 460 -11.84 -7.65 -9.56
N ILE A 461 -12.14 -6.49 -10.13
CA ILE A 461 -12.36 -6.13 -11.53
C ILE A 461 -11.29 -6.76 -12.45
N ARG A 462 -10.02 -6.76 -12.00
CA ARG A 462 -8.89 -7.39 -12.69
C ARG A 462 -9.03 -8.92 -12.77
N ASN A 463 -9.40 -9.60 -11.69
CA ASN A 463 -9.37 -11.07 -11.64
C ASN A 463 -10.34 -11.78 -12.60
N ASN A 464 -11.32 -11.08 -13.16
CA ASN A 464 -12.18 -11.67 -14.18
C ASN A 464 -11.51 -11.75 -15.57
N PHE A 465 -10.48 -10.93 -15.83
CA PHE A 465 -10.02 -10.67 -17.20
C PHE A 465 -8.50 -10.34 -17.37
N ALA A 466 -7.80 -9.83 -16.36
CA ALA A 466 -6.33 -9.66 -16.36
C ALA A 466 -5.74 -9.95 -14.97
N LYS A 467 -4.67 -10.74 -14.91
CA LYS A 467 -3.95 -10.99 -13.66
C LYS A 467 -3.33 -9.67 -13.18
N ASP A 468 -3.60 -9.23 -11.96
CA ASP A 468 -2.89 -8.09 -11.39
C ASP A 468 -1.41 -8.49 -11.18
N THR A 469 -0.52 -7.91 -11.99
CA THR A 469 0.93 -8.16 -11.94
C THR A 469 1.68 -7.12 -11.11
N THR A 470 0.97 -6.25 -10.39
CA THR A 470 1.64 -5.34 -9.45
C THR A 470 2.23 -6.14 -8.30
N LEU A 471 3.33 -5.62 -7.75
CA LEU A 471 3.98 -6.16 -6.58
C LEU A 471 3.04 -6.23 -5.37
N TYR A 472 2.05 -5.33 -5.27
CA TYR A 472 1.00 -5.40 -4.25
C TYR A 472 0.24 -6.73 -4.29
N ALA A 473 -0.13 -7.19 -5.48
CA ALA A 473 -0.93 -8.39 -5.68
C ALA A 473 -0.08 -9.67 -5.61
N GLU A 474 1.04 -9.69 -6.34
CA GLU A 474 1.89 -10.88 -6.51
C GLU A 474 2.87 -11.13 -5.37
N GLY A 475 3.29 -10.06 -4.67
CA GLY A 475 4.35 -10.14 -3.68
C GLY A 475 5.77 -10.09 -4.30
N ILE A 476 6.78 -10.30 -3.46
CA ILE A 476 8.19 -10.43 -3.85
C ILE A 476 8.74 -11.74 -3.31
N ASN A 477 9.50 -12.45 -4.15
CA ASN A 477 10.37 -13.53 -3.69
C ASN A 477 11.83 -13.05 -3.74
N VAL A 478 12.52 -13.13 -2.61
CA VAL A 478 13.97 -12.87 -2.51
C VAL A 478 14.69 -14.18 -2.23
N PHE A 479 15.71 -14.49 -3.01
CA PHE A 479 16.61 -15.61 -2.77
C PHE A 479 17.94 -15.06 -2.26
N ASN A 480 18.34 -15.41 -1.03
CA ASN A 480 19.65 -15.06 -0.50
C ASN A 480 20.56 -16.29 -0.56
N ILE A 481 21.68 -16.17 -1.28
CA ILE A 481 22.65 -17.25 -1.47
C ILE A 481 23.86 -16.95 -0.60
N ILE A 482 24.12 -17.83 0.38
CA ILE A 482 25.23 -17.71 1.32
C ILE A 482 26.16 -18.90 1.15
N SER A 483 27.46 -18.65 1.02
CA SER A 483 28.49 -19.69 1.01
C SER A 483 29.18 -19.74 2.37
N ASN A 484 29.24 -20.91 3.01
CA ASN A 484 30.03 -21.09 4.23
C ASN A 484 31.46 -21.49 3.85
N GLU A 485 32.46 -20.68 4.23
CA GLU A 485 33.88 -20.92 3.90
C GLU A 485 34.41 -22.25 4.46
N LYS A 486 33.78 -22.80 5.52
CA LYS A 486 34.26 -24.02 6.20
C LYS A 486 33.78 -25.33 5.59
N ASP A 487 32.60 -25.35 4.94
CA ASP A 487 31.92 -26.59 4.53
C ASP A 487 31.80 -26.77 3.00
N GLU A 488 32.31 -25.81 2.21
CA GLU A 488 32.13 -25.72 0.74
C GLU A 488 30.67 -25.81 0.25
N ASN A 489 29.70 -25.68 1.17
CA ASN A 489 28.27 -25.81 0.90
C ASN A 489 27.59 -24.44 0.82
N VAL A 490 26.78 -24.30 -0.22
CA VAL A 490 25.98 -23.12 -0.51
C VAL A 490 24.57 -23.33 0.01
N HIS A 491 24.09 -22.36 0.80
CA HIS A 491 22.72 -22.31 1.28
C HIS A 491 21.91 -21.32 0.45
N VAL A 492 20.67 -21.69 0.12
CA VAL A 492 19.74 -20.85 -0.63
C VAL A 492 18.52 -20.59 0.24
N TYR A 493 18.51 -19.42 0.89
CA TYR A 493 17.39 -18.98 1.71
C TYR A 493 16.33 -18.30 0.83
N LEU A 494 15.07 -18.64 1.06
CA LEU A 494 13.92 -18.08 0.34
C LEU A 494 13.09 -17.21 1.27
N TYR A 495 12.90 -15.96 0.85
CA TYR A 495 12.08 -14.94 1.52
C TYR A 495 10.84 -14.73 0.67
N LEU A 496 9.67 -14.99 1.25
CA LEU A 496 8.38 -14.87 0.57
C LEU A 496 7.59 -13.71 1.16
N GLN A 497 7.68 -12.54 0.53
CA GLN A 497 6.86 -11.40 0.92
C GLN A 497 5.58 -11.37 0.07
N ASN A 498 4.56 -12.12 0.48
CA ASN A 498 3.31 -12.24 -0.30
C ASN A 498 2.27 -11.15 0.03
N ASN A 499 2.44 -10.44 1.14
CA ASN A 499 1.49 -9.45 1.65
C ASN A 499 2.20 -8.11 1.87
N PHE A 500 1.64 -7.07 1.28
CA PHE A 500 2.04 -5.68 1.48
C PHE A 500 0.88 -4.87 2.04
N PRO A 501 1.13 -3.70 2.64
CA PRO A 501 0.10 -2.87 3.28
C PRO A 501 -1.17 -2.68 2.42
N GLU A 502 -1.03 -2.38 1.13
CA GLU A 502 -2.18 -2.17 0.24
C GLU A 502 -3.06 -3.41 0.13
N LYS A 503 -2.46 -4.59 -0.07
CA LYS A 503 -3.19 -5.86 -0.20
C LYS A 503 -3.90 -6.24 1.09
N VAL A 504 -3.27 -6.01 2.24
CA VAL A 504 -3.88 -6.25 3.56
C VAL A 504 -5.05 -5.30 3.78
N LEU A 505 -4.90 -4.01 3.47
CA LEU A 505 -6.00 -3.03 3.57
C LEU A 505 -7.20 -3.41 2.70
N VAL A 506 -6.94 -3.83 1.46
CA VAL A 506 -7.97 -4.36 0.55
C VAL A 506 -8.65 -5.59 1.13
N GLN A 507 -7.90 -6.52 1.71
CA GLN A 507 -8.48 -7.70 2.37
C GLN A 507 -9.40 -7.27 3.50
N ILE A 508 -8.97 -6.37 4.38
CA ILE A 508 -9.80 -5.87 5.49
C ILE A 508 -11.10 -5.24 4.95
N ALA A 509 -11.00 -4.29 4.03
CA ALA A 509 -12.16 -3.56 3.48
C ALA A 509 -13.13 -4.44 2.65
N ASN A 510 -12.69 -5.61 2.21
CA ASN A 510 -13.52 -6.60 1.52
C ASN A 510 -14.23 -7.59 2.45
N HIS A 511 -13.83 -7.67 3.73
CA HIS A 511 -14.46 -8.50 4.76
C HIS A 511 -15.37 -7.68 5.69
N ILE A 512 -14.95 -6.46 6.06
CA ILE A 512 -15.64 -5.61 7.03
C ILE A 512 -15.74 -4.16 6.52
N ARG A 513 -16.47 -3.30 7.25
CA ARG A 513 -16.56 -1.87 6.93
C ARG A 513 -15.31 -1.18 7.46
N THR A 514 -14.55 -0.51 6.61
CA THR A 514 -13.30 0.15 6.96
C THR A 514 -13.41 1.64 6.70
N ILE A 515 -13.19 2.45 7.73
CA ILE A 515 -13.20 3.91 7.64
C ILE A 515 -11.81 4.41 8.02
N LEU A 516 -11.14 5.04 7.06
CA LEU A 516 -9.83 5.68 7.23
C LEU A 516 -10.04 7.13 7.64
N LEU A 517 -9.42 7.55 8.74
CA LEU A 517 -9.46 8.94 9.21
C LEU A 517 -8.03 9.45 9.40
N SER A 518 -7.72 10.60 8.79
CA SER A 518 -6.47 11.33 9.01
C SER A 518 -6.60 12.76 8.47
N ALA A 519 -5.75 13.68 8.94
CA ALA A 519 -5.62 15.01 8.32
C ALA A 519 -5.00 14.96 6.92
N THR A 520 -4.25 13.90 6.65
CA THR A 520 -3.55 13.63 5.40
C THR A 520 -4.01 12.31 4.80
N GLY A 521 -5.20 11.82 5.17
CA GLY A 521 -5.67 10.48 4.81
C GLY A 521 -5.83 10.23 3.32
N ASP A 522 -6.05 11.27 2.52
CA ASP A 522 -6.15 11.23 1.07
C ASP A 522 -4.86 11.64 0.33
N ASN A 523 -3.74 11.83 1.05
CA ASN A 523 -2.51 12.26 0.41
C ASN A 523 -2.10 11.25 -0.68
N PRO A 524 -1.80 11.70 -1.91
CA PRO A 524 -1.65 10.80 -3.05
C PRO A 524 -0.24 10.20 -3.14
N SER A 525 0.68 10.58 -2.25
CA SER A 525 2.04 10.04 -2.24
C SER A 525 2.03 8.62 -1.67
N PRO A 526 2.46 7.62 -2.45
CA PRO A 526 2.55 6.26 -1.93
C PRO A 526 3.70 6.13 -0.92
N ILE A 527 4.64 7.08 -0.82
CA ILE A 527 5.71 7.04 0.20
C ILE A 527 5.15 7.28 1.60
N SER A 528 4.27 8.27 1.76
CA SER A 528 3.69 8.67 3.05
C SER A 528 2.31 8.08 3.34
N ASN A 529 1.73 7.32 2.40
CA ASN A 529 0.40 6.73 2.53
C ASN A 529 0.26 5.44 1.70
N PHE A 530 -0.83 4.70 1.90
CA PHE A 530 -1.25 3.67 0.97
C PHE A 530 -1.37 4.23 -0.45
N ASP A 531 -1.05 3.40 -1.46
CA ASP A 531 -1.47 3.70 -2.82
C ASP A 531 -3.00 3.56 -2.91
N LEU A 532 -3.71 4.60 -2.47
CA LEU A 532 -5.16 4.63 -2.39
C LEU A 532 -5.81 4.49 -3.77
N ASN A 533 -5.11 4.88 -4.83
CA ASN A 533 -5.56 4.64 -6.19
C ASN A 533 -5.62 3.15 -6.48
N TRP A 534 -4.58 2.38 -6.14
CA TRP A 534 -4.64 0.93 -6.26
C TRP A 534 -5.66 0.32 -5.30
N VAL A 535 -5.70 0.73 -4.02
CA VAL A 535 -6.61 0.18 -3.00
C VAL A 535 -8.08 0.40 -3.37
N LYS A 536 -8.49 1.62 -3.71
CA LYS A 536 -9.87 1.96 -4.09
C LYS A 536 -10.33 1.18 -5.34
N ASN A 537 -9.39 0.90 -6.26
CA ASN A 537 -9.63 0.06 -7.44
C ASN A 537 -9.64 -1.45 -7.15
N ASN A 538 -9.32 -1.87 -5.92
CA ASN A 538 -9.23 -3.29 -5.51
C ASN A 538 -10.24 -3.70 -4.43
N VAL A 539 -11.04 -2.76 -3.91
CA VAL A 539 -12.12 -3.03 -2.95
C VAL A 539 -13.47 -3.20 -3.66
N LYS A 540 -14.35 -4.08 -3.15
CA LYS A 540 -15.69 -4.32 -3.69
C LYS A 540 -16.55 -3.06 -3.72
N HIS A 541 -16.43 -2.23 -2.68
CA HIS A 541 -17.24 -1.04 -2.47
C HIS A 541 -16.37 0.06 -1.90
N ASN A 542 -16.20 1.14 -2.65
CA ASN A 542 -15.60 2.39 -2.18
C ASN A 542 -16.70 3.43 -1.98
N VAL A 543 -16.69 4.11 -0.84
CA VAL A 543 -17.67 5.15 -0.47
C VAL A 543 -16.95 6.49 -0.45
N SER A 544 -17.29 7.34 -1.42
CA SER A 544 -16.85 8.74 -1.47
C SER A 544 -17.85 9.64 -0.74
N LEU A 545 -17.37 10.69 -0.09
CA LEU A 545 -18.23 11.72 0.48
C LEU A 545 -18.87 12.54 -0.66
N SER A 546 -20.10 13.00 -0.45
CA SER A 546 -20.76 13.90 -1.41
C SER A 546 -20.12 15.29 -1.38
N SER A 547 -20.14 16.02 -2.49
CA SER A 547 -19.69 17.43 -2.59
C SER A 547 -20.31 18.35 -1.52
N LYS A 548 -21.57 18.10 -1.13
CA LYS A 548 -22.23 18.82 -0.03
C LYS A 548 -21.58 18.60 1.34
N LEU A 549 -21.11 17.39 1.62
CA LEU A 549 -20.42 17.07 2.87
C LEU A 549 -19.00 17.62 2.87
N GLU A 550 -18.31 17.53 1.74
CA GLU A 550 -16.99 18.17 1.56
C GLU A 550 -17.08 19.68 1.83
N ALA A 551 -18.09 20.36 1.28
CA ALA A 551 -18.32 21.78 1.53
C ALA A 551 -18.60 22.10 3.02
N VAL A 552 -19.23 21.19 3.77
CA VAL A 552 -19.43 21.34 5.23
C VAL A 552 -18.10 21.26 5.96
N LEU A 553 -17.25 20.30 5.61
CA LEU A 553 -15.91 20.14 6.17
C LEU A 553 -15.02 21.35 5.84
N ASP A 554 -15.09 21.88 4.61
CA ASP A 554 -14.36 23.08 4.18
C ASP A 554 -14.77 24.31 4.98
N ASN A 555 -16.07 24.53 5.13
CA ASN A 555 -16.59 25.69 5.85
C ASN A 555 -16.23 25.63 7.34
N GLU A 556 -16.29 24.46 7.96
CA GLU A 556 -15.84 24.25 9.34
C GLU A 556 -14.35 24.58 9.51
N ASN A 557 -13.50 24.11 8.59
CA ASN A 557 -12.07 24.42 8.62
C ASN A 557 -11.81 25.93 8.47
N LYS A 558 -12.46 26.59 7.49
CA LYS A 558 -12.33 28.04 7.26
C LYS A 558 -12.74 28.86 8.48
N ILE A 559 -13.86 28.52 9.12
CA ILE A 559 -14.31 29.19 10.35
C ILE A 559 -13.30 29.01 11.48
N ARG A 560 -12.73 27.81 11.62
CA ARG A 560 -11.73 27.53 12.64
C ARG A 560 -10.43 28.31 12.41
N ASN A 561 -9.88 28.29 11.19
CA ASN A 561 -8.66 29.02 10.86
C ASN A 561 -8.83 30.52 11.09
N LYS A 562 -9.96 31.10 10.67
CA LYS A 562 -10.28 32.51 10.94
C LYS A 562 -10.30 32.84 12.43
N LYS A 563 -10.92 31.99 13.27
CA LYS A 563 -10.91 32.18 14.74
C LYS A 563 -9.49 32.09 15.33
N LEU A 564 -8.66 31.20 14.81
CA LEU A 564 -7.26 31.06 15.25
C LEU A 564 -6.44 32.30 14.87
N GLU A 565 -6.67 32.86 13.69
CA GLU A 565 -6.01 34.07 13.20
C GLU A 565 -6.43 35.32 13.99
N GLU A 566 -7.71 35.45 14.34
CA GLU A 566 -8.23 36.57 15.12
C GLU A 566 -7.73 36.58 16.59
N LYS A 567 -7.42 35.41 17.15
CA LYS A 567 -7.11 35.25 18.59
C LYS A 567 -5.64 35.02 18.90
N THR A 568 -4.86 34.53 17.95
CA THR A 568 -3.45 34.19 18.17
C THR A 568 -2.60 34.82 17.08
N ASN A 569 -1.53 35.48 17.50
CA ASN A 569 -0.50 35.94 16.59
C ASN A 569 0.45 34.79 16.24
N TRP A 570 0.35 34.30 15.01
CA TRP A 570 1.19 33.23 14.46
C TRP A 570 2.39 33.82 13.73
N ASN A 571 3.55 33.87 14.40
CA ASN A 571 4.81 34.33 13.83
C ASN A 571 5.53 33.16 13.15
N ILE A 572 5.60 33.16 11.82
CA ILE A 572 6.29 32.12 11.04
C ILE A 572 7.58 32.72 10.47
N ASN A 573 8.73 32.19 10.90
CA ASN A 573 10.04 32.62 10.45
C ASN A 573 10.76 31.47 9.72
N GLU A 574 11.56 31.83 8.74
CA GLU A 574 12.49 30.91 8.08
C GLU A 574 13.90 31.15 8.62
N ILE A 575 14.55 30.11 9.13
CA ILE A 575 15.87 30.17 9.77
C ILE A 575 16.93 29.57 8.84
N GLY A 576 18.10 30.21 8.78
CA GLY A 576 19.24 29.78 7.98
C GLY A 576 19.17 30.17 6.50
N LYS A 577 18.39 31.21 6.17
CA LYS A 577 18.32 31.77 4.82
C LYS A 577 19.65 32.38 4.40
N SER A 578 20.37 33.04 5.31
CA SER A 578 21.69 33.62 5.02
C SER A 578 22.74 32.58 4.65
N LEU A 579 22.57 31.34 5.12
CA LEU A 579 23.55 30.25 4.92
C LEU A 579 23.58 29.71 3.49
N ILE A 580 22.54 29.93 2.69
CA ILE A 580 22.48 29.42 1.31
C ILE A 580 23.41 30.20 0.38
N THR A 581 23.55 31.49 0.61
CA THR A 581 24.42 32.39 -0.17
C THR A 581 25.66 32.80 0.62
N ALA A 582 25.95 32.12 1.73
CA ALA A 582 27.09 32.43 2.57
C ALA A 582 28.39 32.00 1.90
N HIS A 583 29.41 32.85 2.04
CA HIS A 583 30.78 32.59 1.60
C HIS A 583 31.76 33.10 2.67
N GLY A 584 32.95 32.48 2.73
CA GLY A 584 34.00 32.82 3.68
C GLY A 584 34.36 31.65 4.59
N THR A 585 35.10 31.95 5.66
CA THR A 585 35.47 30.94 6.67
C THR A 585 34.29 30.61 7.58
N LEU A 586 34.29 29.44 8.21
CA LEU A 586 33.26 29.03 9.16
C LEU A 586 33.02 30.09 10.26
N ALA A 587 34.08 30.68 10.81
CA ALA A 587 33.97 31.76 11.80
C ALA A 587 33.25 33.00 11.25
N GLN A 588 33.61 33.44 10.04
CA GLN A 588 32.99 34.60 9.40
C GLN A 588 31.51 34.34 9.08
N VAL A 589 31.19 33.12 8.63
CA VAL A 589 29.81 32.71 8.33
C VAL A 589 28.96 32.69 9.61
N MET A 590 29.48 32.19 10.74
CA MET A 590 28.78 32.23 12.03
C MET A 590 28.43 33.67 12.44
N ILE A 591 29.42 34.57 12.43
CA ILE A 591 29.25 35.98 12.82
C ILE A 591 28.23 36.68 11.92
N ASN A 592 28.40 36.53 10.59
CA ASN A 592 27.51 37.18 9.63
C ASN A 592 26.08 36.69 9.77
N THR A 593 25.88 35.39 9.97
CA THR A 593 24.55 34.79 10.11
C THR A 593 23.84 35.27 11.38
N LEU A 594 24.54 35.28 12.54
CA LEU A 594 23.98 35.81 13.80
C LEU A 594 23.59 37.29 13.68
N LYS A 595 24.41 38.09 12.98
CA LYS A 595 24.12 39.50 12.74
C LYS A 595 22.95 39.71 11.79
N GLN A 596 22.89 38.97 10.69
CA GLN A 596 21.87 39.12 9.65
C GLN A 596 20.49 38.62 10.10
N GLU A 597 20.43 37.46 10.76
CA GLU A 597 19.14 36.83 11.11
C GLU A 597 18.60 37.26 12.49
N LEU A 598 19.47 37.59 13.45
CA LEU A 598 19.06 37.91 14.83
C LEU A 598 19.56 39.25 15.35
N ASN A 599 20.30 40.02 14.54
CA ASN A 599 20.93 41.27 14.93
C ASN A 599 21.80 41.14 16.19
N LEU A 600 22.54 40.04 16.32
CA LEU A 600 23.49 39.79 17.40
C LEU A 600 24.93 39.93 16.93
N GLU A 601 25.78 40.54 17.77
CA GLU A 601 27.20 40.66 17.50
C GLU A 601 27.98 39.59 18.26
N LEU A 602 28.90 38.93 17.55
CA LEU A 602 29.85 37.95 18.10
C LEU A 602 31.25 38.33 17.64
N SER A 603 32.21 38.40 18.55
CA SER A 603 33.59 38.72 18.19
C SER A 603 34.23 37.54 17.44
N LEU A 604 35.23 37.84 16.60
CA LEU A 604 35.97 36.80 15.88
C LEU A 604 36.63 35.79 16.83
N GLU A 605 37.17 36.27 17.95
CA GLU A 605 37.79 35.41 18.96
C GLU A 605 36.76 34.46 19.60
N ALA A 606 35.58 34.98 19.99
CA ALA A 606 34.52 34.16 20.56
C ALA A 606 33.98 33.13 19.54
N ALA A 607 33.88 33.50 18.27
CA ALA A 607 33.50 32.57 17.21
C ALA A 607 34.54 31.45 17.02
N ARG A 608 35.84 31.78 17.08
CA ARG A 608 36.93 30.80 17.01
C ARG A 608 36.92 29.84 18.19
N GLU A 609 36.77 30.36 19.41
CA GLU A 609 36.63 29.53 20.61
C GLU A 609 35.45 28.55 20.51
N LEU A 610 34.28 29.05 20.09
CA LEU A 610 33.10 28.20 19.92
C LEU A 610 33.29 27.11 18.86
N LEU A 611 34.08 27.38 17.81
CA LEU A 611 34.40 26.39 16.78
C LEU A 611 35.44 25.37 17.27
N MET A 612 36.35 25.74 18.17
CA MET A 612 37.25 24.78 18.85
C MET A 612 36.52 23.86 19.83
N GLU A 613 35.42 24.34 20.41
CA GLU A 613 34.54 23.55 21.29
C GLU A 613 33.42 22.81 20.52
N PHE A 614 33.38 22.90 19.19
CA PHE A 614 32.29 22.39 18.37
C PHE A 614 32.13 20.86 18.48
N PRO A 615 30.91 20.34 18.70
CA PRO A 615 30.66 18.91 18.81
C PRO A 615 30.65 18.27 17.43
N THR A 616 31.54 17.29 17.25
CA THR A 616 31.83 16.62 15.96
C THR A 616 31.21 15.24 15.85
N SER A 617 30.38 14.84 16.82
CA SER A 617 29.68 13.55 16.88
C SER A 617 28.83 13.23 15.64
N HIS A 618 28.43 14.26 14.89
CA HIS A 618 27.62 14.15 13.68
C HIS A 618 28.43 14.19 12.37
N ILE A 619 29.76 14.34 12.45
CA ILE A 619 30.67 14.42 11.31
C ILE A 619 31.36 13.06 11.15
N SER A 620 31.11 12.37 10.04
CA SER A 620 31.72 11.06 9.80
C SER A 620 33.25 11.17 9.71
N ASP A 621 33.94 10.16 10.24
CA ASP A 621 35.41 10.04 10.24
C ASP A 621 36.15 11.15 11.02
N TYR A 622 35.45 11.86 11.90
CA TYR A 622 36.01 12.93 12.73
C TYR A 622 36.21 12.47 14.19
N GLU A 623 37.44 12.07 14.55
CA GLU A 623 37.74 11.48 15.87
C GLU A 623 38.13 12.52 16.96
N ARG A 624 37.87 13.82 16.75
CA ARG A 624 38.33 14.90 17.66
C ARG A 624 37.26 15.96 17.90
N ILE A 625 37.30 16.62 19.06
CA ILE A 625 36.45 17.79 19.37
C ILE A 625 36.96 19.01 18.60
N GLY A 626 36.02 19.83 18.10
CA GLY A 626 36.29 21.11 17.44
C GLY A 626 36.52 20.99 15.94
N ILE A 627 36.25 22.08 15.22
CA ILE A 627 36.47 22.19 13.78
C ILE A 627 37.36 23.40 13.45
N ASN A 628 38.11 23.33 12.34
CA ASN A 628 39.00 24.41 11.94
C ASN A 628 38.21 25.66 11.57
N SER A 629 38.31 26.70 12.40
CA SER A 629 37.55 27.94 12.24
C SER A 629 37.84 28.73 10.94
N ASP A 630 39.02 28.53 10.35
CA ASP A 630 39.45 29.19 9.12
C ASP A 630 39.16 28.33 7.87
N MET A 631 38.51 27.17 8.03
CA MET A 631 38.05 26.35 6.91
C MET A 631 37.00 27.11 6.09
N ASN A 632 37.07 27.00 4.77
CA ASN A 632 36.07 27.60 3.89
C ASN A 632 34.74 26.87 4.03
N PHE A 633 33.67 27.64 4.24
CA PHE A 633 32.32 27.12 4.24
C PHE A 633 31.88 26.81 2.81
N ILE A 634 31.40 25.60 2.59
CA ILE A 634 30.80 25.17 1.32
C ILE A 634 29.29 25.25 1.50
N ASN A 635 28.65 26.21 0.82
CA ASN A 635 27.19 26.30 0.84
C ASN A 635 26.57 25.12 0.08
N ALA A 636 25.27 24.88 0.31
CA ALA A 636 24.58 23.73 -0.25
C ALA A 636 24.41 23.77 -1.79
N ALA A 637 24.60 24.93 -2.43
CA ALA A 637 24.51 25.09 -3.88
C ALA A 637 25.83 24.70 -4.59
N ASP A 638 26.95 24.83 -3.89
CA ASP A 638 28.28 24.56 -4.41
C ASP A 638 28.65 23.08 -4.25
N LYS A 639 28.87 22.37 -5.38
CA LYS A 639 29.41 21.01 -5.37
C LYS A 639 30.93 21.07 -5.14
N SER A 640 31.42 20.27 -4.20
CA SER A 640 32.85 20.10 -3.91
C SER A 640 33.23 18.63 -4.06
N ASP A 641 34.44 18.36 -4.52
CA ASP A 641 35.03 17.01 -4.53
C ASP A 641 35.67 16.65 -3.17
N ASP A 642 35.74 17.61 -2.24
CA ASP A 642 36.18 17.39 -0.85
C ASP A 642 35.00 16.99 0.04
N ASP A 643 34.78 15.68 0.15
CA ASP A 643 33.71 15.07 0.95
C ASP A 643 33.76 15.48 2.43
N LEU A 644 34.96 15.62 3.00
CA LEU A 644 35.13 16.01 4.41
C LEU A 644 34.69 17.46 4.61
N ALA A 645 35.15 18.37 3.75
CA ALA A 645 34.76 19.78 3.82
C ALA A 645 33.26 20.00 3.63
N GLN A 646 32.65 19.23 2.74
CA GLN A 646 31.21 19.29 2.51
C GLN A 646 30.42 18.76 3.71
N ASN A 647 30.89 17.68 4.35
CA ASN A 647 30.29 17.11 5.56
C ASN A 647 30.41 18.05 6.76
N VAL A 648 31.59 18.66 6.97
CA VAL A 648 31.81 19.67 8.02
C VAL A 648 30.89 20.87 7.82
N SER A 649 30.82 21.41 6.60
CA SER A 649 29.98 22.57 6.28
C SER A 649 28.49 22.27 6.51
N PHE A 650 28.03 21.08 6.10
CA PHE A 650 26.66 20.64 6.31
C PHE A 650 26.27 20.56 7.80
N ASN A 651 27.09 19.91 8.62
CA ASN A 651 26.83 19.78 10.06
C ASN A 651 26.99 21.10 10.83
N PHE A 652 27.96 21.94 10.43
CA PHE A 652 28.08 23.31 10.95
C PHE A 652 26.82 24.14 10.68
N ALA A 653 26.31 24.14 9.44
CA ALA A 653 25.11 24.86 9.09
C ALA A 653 23.88 24.36 9.88
N ARG A 654 23.75 23.05 10.07
CA ARG A 654 22.69 22.44 10.88
C ARG A 654 22.72 22.93 12.33
N GLN A 655 23.84 22.80 13.02
CA GLN A 655 23.94 23.22 14.43
C GLN A 655 23.77 24.72 14.62
N LEU A 656 24.25 25.52 13.67
CA LEU A 656 24.05 26.97 13.69
C LEU A 656 22.55 27.32 13.62
N LYS A 657 21.74 26.60 12.82
CA LYS A 657 20.28 26.80 12.80
C LYS A 657 19.61 26.44 14.13
N TRP A 658 20.08 25.40 14.82
CA TRP A 658 19.60 25.07 16.16
C TRP A 658 19.91 26.17 17.17
N LEU A 659 21.11 26.76 17.10
CA LEU A 659 21.49 27.91 17.93
C LEU A 659 20.61 29.13 17.63
N LEU A 660 20.44 29.49 16.35
CA LEU A 660 19.60 30.61 15.92
C LEU A 660 18.17 30.48 16.46
N THR A 661 17.60 29.29 16.31
CA THR A 661 16.27 28.97 16.80
C THR A 661 16.16 29.07 18.31
N THR A 662 17.15 28.51 19.02
CA THR A 662 17.19 28.54 20.49
C THR A 662 17.20 29.99 20.98
N ILE A 663 18.02 30.84 20.37
CA ILE A 663 18.07 32.27 20.68
C ILE A 663 16.72 32.95 20.42
N ALA A 664 16.08 32.67 19.28
CA ALA A 664 14.77 33.23 18.95
C ALA A 664 13.71 32.85 20.02
N PHE A 665 13.74 31.61 20.53
CA PHE A 665 12.86 31.17 21.63
C PHE A 665 13.16 31.91 22.95
N TYR A 666 14.42 32.10 23.31
CA TYR A 666 14.79 32.91 24.47
C TYR A 666 14.31 34.36 24.35
N GLN A 667 14.55 35.00 23.19
CA GLN A 667 14.10 36.37 22.94
C GLN A 667 12.57 36.48 23.00
N ASN A 668 11.84 35.46 22.51
CA ASN A 668 10.39 35.42 22.61
C ASN A 668 9.92 35.27 24.06
N TYR A 669 10.51 34.36 24.83
CA TYR A 669 10.18 34.18 26.25
C TYR A 669 10.50 35.42 27.10
N GLN A 670 11.62 36.11 26.83
CA GLN A 670 11.96 37.36 27.51
C GLN A 670 10.91 38.46 27.28
N LYS A 671 10.34 38.54 26.08
CA LYS A 671 9.25 39.47 25.74
C LYS A 671 7.90 39.00 26.27
N HIS A 672 7.67 37.69 26.26
CA HIS A 672 6.40 37.04 26.60
C HIS A 672 6.64 35.87 27.58
N PRO A 673 6.72 36.14 28.91
CA PRO A 673 7.08 35.12 29.90
C PRO A 673 6.08 33.96 30.07
N TYR A 674 4.88 34.06 29.48
CA TYR A 674 3.90 32.98 29.41
C TYR A 674 4.13 32.04 28.21
N CYS A 675 5.01 32.39 27.28
CA CYS A 675 5.48 31.53 26.20
C CYS A 675 6.72 30.77 26.68
N ASN A 676 6.51 29.75 27.50
CA ASN A 676 7.56 28.99 28.20
C ASN A 676 7.79 27.57 27.66
N SER A 677 7.05 27.17 26.63
CA SER A 677 7.07 25.79 26.10
C SER A 677 7.49 25.76 24.63
N TYR A 678 8.64 25.15 24.34
CA TYR A 678 9.22 25.10 23.01
C TYR A 678 9.72 23.71 22.65
N VAL A 679 9.70 23.40 21.36
CA VAL A 679 10.14 22.10 20.82
C VAL A 679 11.00 22.31 19.58
N ILE A 680 12.10 21.56 19.46
CA ILE A 680 13.00 21.54 18.32
C ILE A 680 13.04 20.11 17.79
N PHE A 681 12.48 19.90 16.59
CA PHE A 681 12.56 18.62 15.90
C PHE A 681 13.84 18.54 15.08
N THR A 682 14.69 17.57 15.41
CA THR A 682 15.97 17.32 14.75
C THR A 682 15.95 16.03 13.94
N ASN A 683 16.86 15.91 12.97
CA ASN A 683 17.04 14.68 12.20
C ASN A 683 18.08 13.72 12.80
N VAL A 684 18.85 14.17 13.79
CA VAL A 684 19.88 13.38 14.48
C VAL A 684 19.60 13.34 15.97
N GLN A 685 20.06 12.28 16.63
CA GLN A 685 20.00 12.17 18.09
C GLN A 685 21.11 13.02 18.70
N LEU A 686 20.75 13.97 19.55
CA LEU A 686 21.72 14.84 20.21
C LEU A 686 22.44 14.14 21.36
N THR A 687 23.68 14.54 21.61
CA THR A 687 24.53 14.03 22.67
C THR A 687 24.51 14.92 23.92
N ASP A 688 24.60 14.29 25.09
CA ASP A 688 24.69 14.92 26.41
C ASP A 688 25.77 14.25 27.27
N GLU A 689 26.00 14.77 28.48
CA GLU A 689 27.04 14.24 29.40
C GLU A 689 26.88 12.75 29.73
N ASN A 690 25.66 12.21 29.61
CA ASN A 690 25.37 10.81 29.92
C ASN A 690 25.71 9.87 28.76
N ASN A 691 25.57 10.33 27.52
CA ASN A 691 25.73 9.50 26.32
C ASN A 691 27.08 9.72 25.62
N ASP A 692 27.63 10.93 25.65
CA ASP A 692 28.97 11.25 25.14
C ASP A 692 29.53 12.50 25.85
N PRO A 693 30.36 12.34 26.90
CA PRO A 693 30.86 13.46 27.70
C PRO A 693 31.84 14.38 26.94
N ASP A 694 32.49 13.86 25.89
CA ASP A 694 33.52 14.56 25.13
C ASP A 694 32.92 15.34 23.95
N MET A 695 31.94 14.78 23.23
CA MET A 695 31.28 15.43 22.08
C MET A 695 29.84 15.86 22.40
N ASN A 696 29.68 16.76 23.37
CA ASN A 696 28.38 17.12 23.98
C ASN A 696 27.69 18.35 23.34
N ASP A 697 26.61 18.11 22.58
CA ASP A 697 25.80 19.14 21.93
C ASP A 697 25.20 20.16 22.92
N LYS A 698 24.71 19.68 24.08
CA LYS A 698 24.10 20.53 25.11
C LYS A 698 25.11 21.50 25.71
N LYS A 699 26.34 21.05 25.98
CA LYS A 699 27.43 21.87 26.53
C LYS A 699 27.79 22.99 25.57
N TRP A 700 27.90 22.67 24.28
CA TRP A 700 28.22 23.66 23.26
C TRP A 700 27.12 24.74 23.12
N LEU A 701 25.85 24.34 23.08
CA LEU A 701 24.73 25.30 23.03
C LEU A 701 24.72 26.25 24.24
N LEU A 702 24.94 25.73 25.45
CA LEU A 702 25.04 26.55 26.67
C LEU A 702 26.22 27.54 26.61
N ALA A 703 27.38 27.07 26.12
CA ALA A 703 28.57 27.89 25.96
C ALA A 703 28.35 29.02 24.94
N ALA A 704 27.70 28.71 23.81
CA ALA A 704 27.34 29.69 22.78
C ALA A 704 26.37 30.76 23.31
N LEU A 705 25.31 30.35 24.00
CA LEU A 705 24.33 31.27 24.57
C LEU A 705 24.93 32.18 25.64
N THR A 706 25.79 31.64 26.50
CA THR A 706 26.49 32.41 27.53
C THR A 706 27.40 33.47 26.91
N ARG A 707 28.17 33.11 25.88
CA ARG A 707 29.04 34.07 25.15
C ARG A 707 28.25 35.13 24.38
N LEU A 708 27.01 34.82 23.99
CA LEU A 708 26.07 35.76 23.36
C LEU A 708 25.26 36.59 24.39
N GLY A 709 25.53 36.45 25.70
CA GLY A 709 24.95 37.28 26.75
C GLY A 709 23.61 36.79 27.30
N PHE A 710 23.19 35.55 27.02
CA PHE A 710 21.96 34.97 27.57
C PHE A 710 22.20 34.34 28.94
N SER A 711 21.29 34.60 29.89
CA SER A 711 21.29 33.91 31.19
C SER A 711 20.57 32.57 31.07
N THR A 712 21.33 31.50 30.87
CA THR A 712 20.81 30.15 30.62
C THR A 712 21.17 29.19 31.75
N LYS A 713 20.28 28.24 32.04
CA LYS A 713 20.56 27.12 32.95
C LYS A 713 20.58 25.82 32.16
N SER A 714 21.41 24.87 32.58
CA SER A 714 21.41 23.52 31.98
C SER A 714 20.03 22.85 32.05
N SER A 715 19.24 23.15 33.08
CA SER A 715 17.86 22.69 33.23
C SER A 715 16.92 23.19 32.15
N ASP A 716 17.25 24.25 31.40
CA ASP A 716 16.36 24.84 30.40
C ASP A 716 16.25 23.96 29.12
N PHE A 717 17.11 22.95 29.00
CA PHE A 717 17.25 22.08 27.83
C PHE A 717 17.02 20.61 28.21
N GLU A 718 16.08 19.95 27.54
CA GLU A 718 15.82 18.52 27.72
C GLU A 718 15.95 17.81 26.36
N PHE A 719 16.78 16.77 26.31
CA PHE A 719 17.01 15.99 25.09
C PHE A 719 16.26 14.66 25.21
N ILE A 720 15.21 14.49 24.42
CA ILE A 720 14.36 13.30 24.45
C ILE A 720 14.61 12.44 23.21
N ASN A 721 14.82 11.16 23.45
CA ASN A 721 14.91 10.09 22.47
C ASN A 721 13.90 8.98 22.82
N ALA A 722 13.89 7.89 22.04
CA ALA A 722 12.96 6.79 22.26
C ALA A 722 13.14 6.07 23.63
N GLN A 723 14.33 6.14 24.24
CA GLN A 723 14.66 5.44 25.48
C GLN A 723 14.22 6.20 26.75
N ASN A 724 14.20 7.53 26.71
CA ASN A 724 13.85 8.38 27.86
C ASN A 724 12.52 9.14 27.66
N ARG A 725 11.67 8.68 26.73
CA ARG A 725 10.37 9.26 26.36
C ARG A 725 9.43 9.48 27.55
N GLU A 726 9.57 8.69 28.61
CA GLU A 726 8.79 8.82 29.85
C GLU A 726 9.00 10.16 30.59
N ASN A 727 10.12 10.84 30.37
CA ASN A 727 10.42 12.15 30.95
C ASN A 727 9.51 13.28 30.42
N ILE A 728 8.83 13.08 29.29
CA ILE A 728 7.88 14.07 28.72
C ILE A 728 6.82 14.47 29.75
N LYS A 729 6.37 13.54 30.60
CA LYS A 729 5.36 13.85 31.62
C LYS A 729 5.85 14.92 32.59
N SER A 730 7.10 14.81 33.06
CA SER A 730 7.73 15.81 33.95
C SER A 730 7.86 17.17 33.25
N ILE A 731 8.28 17.18 31.99
CA ILE A 731 8.43 18.41 31.20
C ILE A 731 7.08 19.14 31.05
N LYS A 732 5.99 18.39 30.82
CA LYS A 732 4.64 18.96 30.73
C LYS A 732 4.18 19.57 32.05
N GLU A 733 4.54 18.98 33.19
CA GLU A 733 4.25 19.52 34.51
C GLU A 733 5.04 20.82 34.77
N GLU A 734 6.32 20.85 34.38
CA GLU A 734 7.17 22.05 34.44
C GLU A 734 6.63 23.19 33.55
N TRP A 735 6.20 22.87 32.32
CA TRP A 735 5.52 23.82 31.46
C TRP A 735 4.25 24.38 32.11
N GLY A 736 3.46 23.53 32.78
CA GLY A 736 2.22 23.90 33.46
C GLY A 736 2.39 24.87 34.64
N VAL A 737 3.56 24.85 35.29
CA VAL A 737 3.89 25.82 36.36
C VAL A 737 4.60 27.08 35.84
N GLY A 738 4.84 27.17 34.53
CA GLY A 738 5.43 28.35 33.89
C GLY A 738 6.95 28.33 33.81
N GLN A 739 7.59 27.17 34.01
CA GLN A 739 9.03 27.03 33.85
C GLN A 739 9.39 27.00 32.37
N PHE A 740 10.39 27.79 31.98
CA PHE A 740 10.92 27.79 30.62
C PHE A 740 11.69 26.50 30.33
N LYS A 741 11.29 25.80 29.27
CA LYS A 741 11.97 24.59 28.79
C LYS A 741 11.91 24.50 27.27
N ILE A 742 13.05 24.19 26.66
CA ILE A 742 13.19 23.82 25.26
C ILE A 742 13.45 22.31 25.20
N LEU A 743 12.52 21.60 24.56
CA LEU A 743 12.61 20.18 24.30
C LEU A 743 13.28 19.96 22.94
N PHE A 744 14.43 19.32 22.91
CA PHE A 744 15.01 18.81 21.67
C PHE A 744 14.66 17.34 21.50
N THR A 745 14.25 16.97 20.30
CA THR A 745 13.92 15.57 20.04
C THR A 745 14.05 15.22 18.57
N ASN A 746 14.46 13.98 18.31
CA ASN A 746 14.39 13.45 16.96
C ASN A 746 12.95 13.05 16.63
N ARG A 747 12.61 13.00 15.34
CA ARG A 747 11.25 12.66 14.91
C ARG A 747 10.83 11.23 15.26
N GLU A 748 11.77 10.30 15.30
CA GLU A 748 11.47 8.89 15.62
C GLU A 748 11.03 8.70 17.08
N ALA A 749 11.55 9.49 18.01
CA ALA A 749 11.13 9.46 19.42
C ALA A 749 9.69 9.97 19.63
N PHE A 750 9.18 10.75 18.67
CA PHE A 750 7.83 11.31 18.71
C PHE A 750 6.96 10.77 17.58
N SER A 751 6.26 9.66 17.85
CA SER A 751 5.14 9.24 16.99
C SER A 751 4.17 10.41 16.79
N ARG A 752 3.51 10.50 15.63
CA ARG A 752 2.65 11.64 15.34
C ARG A 752 1.49 11.74 16.34
N GLY A 753 1.13 10.64 17.01
CA GLY A 753 0.13 10.59 18.06
C GLY A 753 0.42 11.37 19.35
N ILE A 754 1.68 11.59 19.74
CA ILE A 754 2.00 12.14 21.09
C ILE A 754 1.41 13.53 21.31
N ASN A 755 0.58 13.68 22.33
CA ASN A 755 0.04 14.98 22.70
C ASN A 755 1.01 15.77 23.59
N LEU A 756 1.49 16.91 23.08
CA LEU A 756 2.41 17.82 23.78
C LEU A 756 1.70 18.90 24.60
N SER A 757 0.37 18.98 24.54
CA SER A 757 -0.38 19.97 25.32
C SER A 757 -0.34 19.70 26.81
N TYR A 758 -0.29 20.74 27.60
CA TYR A 758 -0.13 20.66 29.06
C TYR A 758 -1.22 21.45 29.78
N LYS A 759 -1.46 21.09 31.04
CA LYS A 759 -2.44 21.75 31.90
C LYS A 759 -1.77 22.93 32.62
N LEU A 760 -2.43 24.09 32.64
CA LEU A 760 -1.96 25.24 33.40
C LEU A 760 -2.21 25.03 34.89
N SER A 761 -1.24 25.40 35.72
CA SER A 761 -1.42 25.50 37.17
C SER A 761 -2.27 26.73 37.54
N ASP A 762 -2.99 26.65 38.66
CA ASP A 762 -3.85 27.75 39.13
C ASP A 762 -3.09 29.08 39.28
N LYS A 763 -1.82 29.02 39.71
CA LYS A 763 -0.95 30.20 39.84
C LYS A 763 -0.62 30.85 38.50
N LEU A 764 -0.32 30.02 37.49
CA LEU A 764 0.01 30.52 36.16
C LEU A 764 -1.23 31.06 35.46
N GLU A 765 -2.37 30.39 35.65
CA GLU A 765 -3.68 30.82 35.18
C GLU A 765 -4.09 32.17 35.78
N GLU A 766 -3.91 32.38 37.09
CA GLU A 766 -4.20 33.66 37.75
C GLU A 766 -3.33 34.80 37.19
N LYS A 767 -2.04 34.53 36.95
CA LYS A 767 -1.08 35.55 36.50
C LYS A 767 -1.19 35.88 35.01
N TYR A 768 -1.36 34.87 34.16
CA TYR A 768 -1.27 35.01 32.70
C TYR A 768 -2.49 34.46 31.94
N GLY A 769 -3.56 34.02 32.61
CA GLY A 769 -4.74 33.39 31.99
C GLY A 769 -5.37 34.19 30.84
N ARG A 770 -5.30 35.53 30.89
CA ARG A 770 -5.78 36.44 29.83
C ARG A 770 -5.03 36.31 28.50
N HIS A 771 -3.81 35.79 28.53
CA HIS A 771 -2.97 35.54 27.35
C HIS A 771 -3.26 34.18 26.71
N TYR A 772 -4.04 33.33 27.36
CA TYR A 772 -4.42 32.03 26.83
C TYR A 772 -5.87 32.05 26.32
N GLN A 773 -6.02 32.25 25.02
CA GLN A 773 -7.30 32.37 24.32
C GLN A 773 -8.00 31.03 24.13
N LYS A 774 -9.31 31.00 24.36
CA LYS A 774 -10.17 29.87 24.03
C LYS A 774 -10.68 30.00 22.59
N ILE A 775 -10.42 29.00 21.76
CA ILE A 775 -10.73 28.96 20.33
C ILE A 775 -12.07 28.26 20.07
N ASP A 776 -12.29 27.10 20.70
CA ASP A 776 -13.43 26.21 20.46
C ASP A 776 -13.98 25.64 21.78
N GLU A 777 -15.30 25.48 21.87
CA GLU A 777 -16.02 24.90 23.00
C GLU A 777 -16.04 23.36 22.95
N HIS A 778 -15.78 22.75 21.80
CA HIS A 778 -15.84 21.29 21.59
C HIS A 778 -14.54 20.53 21.93
N SER A 779 -13.46 21.26 22.19
CA SER A 779 -12.12 20.71 22.49
C SER A 779 -11.75 20.88 23.96
N ASP A 780 -10.85 20.06 24.49
CA ASP A 780 -10.37 20.18 25.88
C ASP A 780 -9.79 21.59 26.10
N THR A 781 -10.50 22.38 26.91
CA THR A 781 -10.09 23.75 27.28
C THR A 781 -9.21 23.78 28.52
N ALA A 782 -8.99 22.63 29.17
CA ALA A 782 -8.09 22.51 30.31
C ALA A 782 -6.61 22.42 29.87
N GLN A 783 -6.35 22.13 28.60
CA GLN A 783 -4.99 21.99 28.06
C GLN A 783 -4.66 23.07 27.04
N VAL A 784 -3.39 23.49 27.05
CA VAL A 784 -2.80 24.48 26.14
C VAL A 784 -1.73 23.80 25.30
N ASP A 785 -1.67 24.13 24.01
CA ASP A 785 -0.61 23.65 23.12
C ASP A 785 0.73 24.36 23.42
N VAL A 786 1.83 23.78 22.97
CA VAL A 786 3.16 24.41 23.11
C VAL A 786 3.20 25.78 22.44
N THR A 787 4.05 26.67 22.93
CA THR A 787 4.11 28.07 22.48
C THR A 787 5.09 28.34 21.34
N GLY A 788 5.93 27.36 20.97
CA GLY A 788 6.68 27.41 19.74
C GLY A 788 7.31 26.09 19.31
N ILE A 789 7.58 25.99 18.00
CA ILE A 789 8.18 24.80 17.36
C ILE A 789 9.24 25.25 16.36
N TYR A 790 10.33 24.48 16.28
CA TYR A 790 11.23 24.47 15.14
C TYR A 790 11.18 23.14 14.41
N GLU A 791 11.11 23.21 13.10
CA GLU A 791 11.14 22.05 12.22
C GLU A 791 12.42 22.05 11.38
N GLU A 792 13.31 21.09 11.63
CA GLU A 792 14.41 20.81 10.71
C GLU A 792 13.85 20.22 9.41
N GLN A 793 14.51 20.51 8.28
CA GLN A 793 14.14 19.96 6.97
C GLN A 793 13.99 18.43 7.06
N PRO A 794 12.84 17.83 6.71
CA PRO A 794 12.69 16.38 6.72
C PRO A 794 13.83 15.62 6.04
N SER A 795 14.41 14.63 6.74
CA SER A 795 15.27 13.60 6.16
C SER A 795 14.69 12.20 6.40
N HIS A 796 15.28 11.18 5.76
CA HIS A 796 14.90 9.75 5.93
C HIS A 796 13.42 9.41 5.67
N LEU A 797 12.80 10.07 4.68
CA LEU A 797 11.40 9.81 4.28
C LEU A 797 11.22 8.53 3.45
N ALA A 798 12.31 7.97 2.94
CA ALA A 798 12.38 6.72 2.20
C ALA A 798 13.55 5.90 2.76
N VAL A 799 13.59 4.62 2.43
CA VAL A 799 14.72 3.75 2.77
C VAL A 799 15.97 4.26 2.04
N VAL A 800 17.04 4.48 2.80
CA VAL A 800 18.33 4.95 2.28
C VAL A 800 19.39 3.90 2.62
N SER A 801 20.34 3.67 1.71
CA SER A 801 21.46 2.76 1.98
C SER A 801 22.30 3.35 3.11
N GLN A 802 22.67 2.53 4.08
CA GLN A 802 23.70 2.93 5.04
C GLN A 802 25.05 2.97 4.33
N ASN A 803 25.85 4.00 4.61
CA ASN A 803 27.23 4.07 4.11
C ASN A 803 28.05 3.00 4.83
N ASN A 804 28.76 2.17 4.08
CA ASN A 804 29.76 1.19 4.57
C ASN A 804 29.24 0.01 5.42
N ALA A 805 27.92 -0.17 5.60
CA ALA A 805 27.33 -1.35 6.24
C ALA A 805 26.46 -2.14 5.25
N GLN A 806 26.48 -3.47 5.34
CA GLN A 806 25.60 -4.33 4.56
C GLN A 806 24.16 -4.17 5.07
N ASN A 807 23.26 -3.68 4.22
CA ASN A 807 21.83 -3.54 4.57
C ASN A 807 21.24 -4.91 4.94
N SER A 808 20.22 -4.92 5.79
CA SER A 808 19.46 -6.14 6.06
C SER A 808 18.59 -6.50 4.83
N VAL A 809 18.25 -7.78 4.68
CA VAL A 809 17.31 -8.22 3.61
C VAL A 809 15.95 -7.54 3.75
N ASP A 810 15.59 -7.18 4.98
CA ASP A 810 14.32 -6.55 5.32
C ASP A 810 14.32 -5.09 4.80
N ASP A 811 15.43 -4.36 4.97
CA ASP A 811 15.62 -3.03 4.36
C ASP A 811 15.61 -3.10 2.82
N ASP A 812 16.21 -4.14 2.25
CA ASP A 812 16.21 -4.36 0.80
C ASP A 812 14.78 -4.57 0.26
N ILE A 813 13.96 -5.38 0.95
CA ILE A 813 12.55 -5.60 0.59
C ILE A 813 11.77 -4.29 0.69
N LYS A 814 11.95 -3.51 1.78
CA LYS A 814 11.29 -2.22 1.96
C LYS A 814 11.67 -1.24 0.85
N PHE A 815 12.96 -1.12 0.54
CA PHE A 815 13.44 -0.25 -0.54
C PHE A 815 12.84 -0.64 -1.91
N ILE A 816 12.84 -1.93 -2.25
CA ILE A 816 12.28 -2.43 -3.51
C ILE A 816 10.79 -2.12 -3.58
N TYR A 817 10.05 -2.41 -2.51
CA TYR A 817 8.63 -2.09 -2.42
C TYR A 817 8.38 -0.60 -2.67
N GLU A 818 9.15 0.31 -2.04
CA GLU A 818 9.06 1.75 -2.29
C GLU A 818 9.35 2.13 -3.75
N GLN A 819 10.36 1.52 -4.40
CA GLN A 819 10.66 1.84 -5.79
C GLN A 819 9.54 1.41 -6.74
N TYR A 820 8.97 0.21 -6.55
CA TYR A 820 7.86 -0.25 -7.37
C TYR A 820 6.58 0.54 -7.11
N MET A 821 6.33 0.97 -5.88
CA MET A 821 5.25 1.91 -5.57
C MET A 821 5.39 3.22 -6.34
N LEU A 822 6.59 3.79 -6.39
CA LEU A 822 6.83 5.00 -7.18
C LEU A 822 6.54 4.76 -8.66
N HIS A 823 6.91 3.60 -9.20
CA HIS A 823 6.59 3.21 -10.58
C HIS A 823 5.09 3.00 -10.85
N TYR A 824 4.34 2.44 -9.89
CA TYR A 824 2.89 2.25 -10.04
C TYR A 824 2.08 3.53 -9.79
N SER A 825 2.69 4.46 -9.06
CA SER A 825 2.15 5.80 -8.80
C SER A 825 1.92 6.52 -10.10
N ASN A 826 0.84 7.28 -10.15
CA ASN A 826 0.55 8.18 -11.24
C ASN A 826 1.22 9.56 -11.07
N LEU A 827 2.03 9.73 -10.02
CA LEU A 827 2.77 10.96 -9.72
C LEU A 827 4.23 10.92 -10.21
N THR A 828 4.65 9.85 -10.89
CA THR A 828 5.99 9.75 -11.47
C THR A 828 5.95 9.13 -12.85
N ASP A 829 6.92 9.51 -13.69
CA ASP A 829 7.15 8.89 -15.00
C ASP A 829 8.25 7.82 -14.94
N LEU A 830 8.52 7.25 -13.75
CA LEU A 830 9.59 6.26 -13.60
C LEU A 830 9.25 5.00 -14.39
N THR A 831 10.10 4.67 -15.35
CA THR A 831 9.99 3.43 -16.12
C THR A 831 10.52 2.24 -15.31
N GLN A 832 10.23 1.02 -15.79
CA GLN A 832 10.83 -0.18 -15.23
C GLN A 832 12.37 -0.14 -15.26
N ASP A 833 12.98 0.50 -16.26
CA ASP A 833 14.43 0.62 -16.35
C ASP A 833 15.00 1.64 -15.35
N ASP A 834 14.26 2.72 -15.06
CA ASP A 834 14.63 3.67 -14.00
C ASP A 834 14.61 2.99 -12.63
N ILE A 835 13.59 2.18 -12.35
CA ILE A 835 13.51 1.38 -11.12
C ILE A 835 14.70 0.44 -11.02
N LYS A 836 15.07 -0.25 -12.11
CA LYS A 836 16.25 -1.12 -12.12
C LYS A 836 17.53 -0.34 -11.83
N GLN A 837 17.69 0.85 -12.38
CA GLN A 837 18.88 1.68 -12.13
C GLN A 837 18.92 2.15 -10.68
N ARG A 838 17.79 2.61 -10.12
CA ARG A 838 17.66 3.05 -8.73
C ARG A 838 17.99 1.92 -7.75
N ILE A 839 17.42 0.75 -7.97
CA ILE A 839 17.71 -0.46 -7.19
C ILE A 839 19.21 -0.80 -7.26
N ARG A 840 19.81 -0.79 -8.46
CA ARG A 840 21.26 -1.01 -8.60
C ARG A 840 22.10 0.03 -7.85
N THR A 841 21.71 1.30 -7.90
CA THR A 841 22.42 2.39 -7.20
C THR A 841 22.36 2.22 -5.69
N PHE A 842 21.17 1.91 -5.15
CA PHE A 842 20.97 1.65 -3.71
C PHE A 842 21.87 0.53 -3.21
N PHE A 843 21.83 -0.62 -3.86
CA PHE A 843 22.63 -1.76 -3.44
C PHE A 843 24.14 -1.56 -3.67
N ASN A 844 24.55 -0.68 -4.59
CA ASN A 844 25.97 -0.27 -4.74
C ASN A 844 26.41 0.71 -3.63
N HIS A 845 25.66 0.84 -2.54
CA HIS A 845 25.89 1.76 -1.43
C HIS A 845 26.05 3.22 -1.87
N LYS A 846 25.29 3.62 -2.89
CA LYS A 846 25.23 5.00 -3.39
C LYS A 846 23.88 5.63 -3.09
N GLY A 847 23.89 6.92 -2.79
CA GLY A 847 22.67 7.71 -2.60
C GLY A 847 21.77 7.70 -3.84
N VAL A 848 20.50 7.35 -3.65
CA VAL A 848 19.48 7.43 -4.72
C VAL A 848 18.76 8.78 -4.61
N PRO A 849 18.69 9.58 -5.70
CA PRO A 849 18.06 10.88 -5.64
C PRO A 849 16.53 10.74 -5.55
N PHE A 850 15.91 11.21 -4.46
CA PHE A 850 14.45 11.18 -4.28
C PHE A 850 13.78 12.55 -4.35
N TRP A 851 14.48 13.62 -4.00
CA TRP A 851 13.90 14.96 -3.78
C TRP A 851 13.35 15.64 -5.05
N ASN A 852 13.71 15.13 -6.23
CA ASN A 852 13.16 15.58 -7.51
C ASN A 852 11.78 14.99 -7.82
N LEU A 853 11.31 14.01 -7.04
CA LEU A 853 10.03 13.33 -7.27
C LEU A 853 8.90 14.02 -6.50
N ILE A 854 7.77 14.24 -7.16
CA ILE A 854 6.55 14.80 -6.55
C ILE A 854 6.11 14.01 -5.30
N PRO A 855 6.04 12.65 -5.32
CA PRO A 855 5.72 11.88 -4.11
C PRO A 855 6.60 12.22 -2.90
N MET A 856 7.87 12.52 -3.11
CA MET A 856 8.81 12.83 -2.03
C MET A 856 8.54 14.22 -1.45
N LYS A 857 8.23 15.20 -2.30
CA LYS A 857 7.83 16.55 -1.87
C LYS A 857 6.50 16.53 -1.10
N ILE A 858 5.52 15.74 -1.56
CA ILE A 858 4.26 15.54 -0.84
C ILE A 858 4.51 14.86 0.50
N ALA A 859 5.34 13.82 0.57
CA ALA A 859 5.67 13.15 1.83
C ALA A 859 6.37 14.09 2.83
N SER A 860 7.27 14.94 2.34
CA SER A 860 7.91 16.00 3.12
C SER A 860 6.89 16.99 3.68
N THR A 861 5.97 17.44 2.82
CA THR A 861 4.87 18.34 3.17
C THR A 861 3.96 17.75 4.25
N VAL A 862 3.58 16.48 4.11
CA VAL A 862 2.79 15.76 5.11
C VAL A 862 3.52 15.71 6.45
N ASN A 863 4.83 15.45 6.45
CA ASN A 863 5.61 15.43 7.69
C ASN A 863 5.62 16.80 8.40
N VAL A 864 5.85 17.88 7.65
CA VAL A 864 5.82 19.24 8.20
C VAL A 864 4.42 19.60 8.71
N GLU A 865 3.38 19.34 7.93
CA GLU A 865 1.99 19.60 8.34
C GLU A 865 1.63 18.89 9.65
N GLN A 866 2.08 17.65 9.83
CA GLN A 866 1.81 16.86 11.03
C GLN A 866 2.55 17.40 12.26
N ALA A 867 3.81 17.84 12.10
CA ALA A 867 4.54 18.50 13.18
C ALA A 867 3.86 19.82 13.57
N MET A 868 3.50 20.65 12.59
CA MET A 868 2.79 21.92 12.82
C MET A 868 1.40 21.72 13.41
N GLY A 869 0.72 20.62 13.04
CA GLY A 869 -0.59 20.26 13.55
C GLY A 869 -0.64 20.14 15.08
N ARG A 870 0.49 19.86 15.75
CA ARG A 870 0.61 19.80 17.21
C ARG A 870 0.31 21.14 17.91
N LEU A 871 0.47 22.26 17.22
CA LEU A 871 0.12 23.60 17.70
C LEU A 871 -1.35 23.95 17.50
N CYS A 872 -2.12 23.11 16.80
CA CYS A 872 -3.51 23.37 16.42
C CYS A 872 -4.50 22.37 17.05
N ARG A 873 -4.04 21.48 17.93
CA ARG A 873 -4.83 20.35 18.46
C ARG A 873 -5.92 20.78 19.43
N ASN A 874 -5.56 21.57 20.44
CA ASN A 874 -6.47 21.82 21.58
C ASN A 874 -7.31 23.08 21.43
N GLY A 875 -8.24 23.27 22.36
CA GLY A 875 -9.15 24.42 22.38
C GLY A 875 -8.55 25.71 22.89
N ARG A 876 -7.40 25.65 23.56
CA ARG A 876 -6.76 26.80 24.18
C ARG A 876 -5.38 27.06 23.56
N LYS A 877 -5.05 28.32 23.31
CA LYS A 877 -3.80 28.77 22.66
C LYS A 877 -3.24 29.98 23.37
N ALA A 878 -1.92 30.12 23.43
CA ALA A 878 -1.33 31.41 23.74
C ALA A 878 -1.71 32.44 22.65
N ASP A 879 -1.78 33.71 23.03
CA ASP A 879 -2.00 34.84 22.11
C ASP A 879 -0.77 35.09 21.22
N GLN A 880 0.38 34.49 21.54
CA GLN A 880 1.61 34.49 20.76
C GLN A 880 2.11 33.07 20.54
N VAL A 881 2.35 32.69 19.28
CA VAL A 881 2.97 31.42 18.90
C VAL A 881 4.11 31.68 17.91
N LEU A 882 5.25 31.04 18.15
CA LEU A 882 6.45 31.19 17.33
C LEU A 882 6.78 29.88 16.59
N VAL A 883 6.74 29.94 15.26
CA VAL A 883 7.07 28.82 14.38
C VAL A 883 8.33 29.17 13.59
N ASN A 884 9.39 28.39 13.76
CA ASN A 884 10.62 28.53 13.01
C ASN A 884 10.76 27.34 12.06
N LEU A 885 11.03 27.60 10.78
CA LEU A 885 11.21 26.56 9.77
C LEU A 885 12.64 26.63 9.24
N ASP A 886 13.28 25.48 9.08
CA ASP A 886 14.53 25.42 8.31
C ASP A 886 14.29 25.88 6.87
N TYR A 887 14.88 27.01 6.47
CA TYR A 887 14.67 27.61 5.14
C TYR A 887 14.94 26.61 4.01
N SER A 888 15.87 25.68 4.18
CA SER A 888 16.21 24.68 3.15
C SER A 888 15.06 23.74 2.79
N MET A 889 14.00 23.64 3.62
CA MET A 889 12.84 22.80 3.31
C MET A 889 11.94 23.40 2.24
N THR A 890 12.02 24.70 1.98
CA THR A 890 11.09 25.44 1.10
C THR A 890 10.99 24.83 -0.31
N ASP A 891 12.12 24.39 -0.90
CA ASP A 891 12.14 23.73 -2.22
C ASP A 891 11.69 22.25 -2.20
N ARG A 892 11.55 21.67 -1.00
CA ARG A 892 11.14 20.28 -0.76
C ARG A 892 9.69 20.13 -0.33
N LEU A 893 8.93 21.22 -0.28
CA LEU A 893 7.48 21.19 -0.07
C LEU A 893 6.75 21.17 -1.42
N ASP A 894 5.57 20.56 -1.44
CA ASP A 894 4.66 20.55 -2.58
C ASP A 894 3.48 21.49 -2.30
N TYR A 895 3.63 22.73 -2.77
CA TYR A 895 2.61 23.76 -2.53
C TYR A 895 1.33 23.54 -3.36
N LYS A 896 1.40 22.80 -4.48
CA LYS A 896 0.22 22.41 -5.27
C LYS A 896 -0.68 21.49 -4.47
N TYR A 897 -0.10 20.48 -3.85
CA TYR A 897 -0.78 19.59 -2.92
C TYR A 897 -1.37 20.38 -1.74
N LEU A 898 -0.60 21.26 -1.08
CA LEU A 898 -1.11 22.10 0.01
C LEU A 898 -2.33 22.93 -0.39
N ALA A 899 -2.29 23.56 -1.57
CA ALA A 899 -3.39 24.38 -2.08
C ALA A 899 -4.65 23.57 -2.41
N SER A 900 -4.51 22.26 -2.68
CA SER A 900 -5.61 21.39 -3.06
C SER A 900 -6.42 20.80 -1.89
N LYS A 901 -5.97 20.99 -0.64
CA LYS A 901 -6.57 20.34 0.54
C LYS A 901 -6.88 21.31 1.68
N ARG A 902 -7.61 20.79 2.67
CA ARG A 902 -7.86 21.50 3.95
C ARG A 902 -6.59 21.49 4.79
N THR A 903 -6.11 22.68 5.15
CA THR A 903 -4.90 22.86 5.94
C THR A 903 -5.20 23.59 7.26
N ASN A 904 -4.30 23.46 8.23
CA ASN A 904 -4.32 24.28 9.43
C ASN A 904 -3.77 25.69 9.14
N ILE A 905 -4.00 26.64 10.07
CA ILE A 905 -3.61 28.04 9.91
C ILE A 905 -2.11 28.25 9.65
N ILE A 906 -1.23 27.40 10.21
CA ILE A 906 0.22 27.52 10.02
C ILE A 906 0.58 27.18 8.57
N MET A 907 0.06 26.06 8.06
CA MET A 907 0.29 25.66 6.67
C MET A 907 -0.35 26.61 5.66
N GLU A 908 -1.50 27.21 5.99
CA GLU A 908 -2.12 28.27 5.17
C GLU A 908 -1.22 29.51 5.07
N LYS A 909 -0.62 29.95 6.18
CA LYS A 909 0.34 31.07 6.18
C LYS A 909 1.63 30.73 5.42
N ILE A 910 2.17 29.51 5.56
CA ILE A 910 3.31 29.05 4.75
C ILE A 910 2.97 29.12 3.26
N LEU A 911 1.81 28.57 2.86
CA LEU A 911 1.35 28.62 1.47
C LEU A 911 1.25 30.06 0.96
N ASN A 912 0.67 30.98 1.74
CA ASN A 912 0.52 32.39 1.37
C ASN A 912 1.87 33.12 1.19
N ASN A 913 2.89 32.77 1.99
CA ASN A 913 4.23 33.34 1.85
C ASN A 913 4.94 32.89 0.55
N HIS A 914 4.59 31.72 0.01
CA HIS A 914 5.19 31.15 -1.20
C HIS A 914 4.28 31.18 -2.44
N LEU A 915 3.04 31.66 -2.31
CA LEU A 915 2.07 31.79 -3.41
C LEU A 915 2.60 32.57 -4.63
N PRO A 916 3.32 33.70 -4.45
CA PRO A 916 3.85 34.47 -5.59
C PRO A 916 4.88 33.71 -6.45
N LEU A 917 5.50 32.64 -5.91
CA LEU A 917 6.44 31.79 -6.64
C LEU A 917 5.73 30.73 -7.51
N LEU A 918 4.42 30.54 -7.32
CA LEU A 918 3.62 29.54 -8.01
C LEU A 918 2.97 30.04 -9.30
N GLU A 919 2.81 31.36 -9.48
CA GLU A 919 2.07 31.92 -10.63
C GLU A 919 2.72 31.59 -11.99
N ASP A 920 4.06 31.45 -12.07
CA ASP A 920 4.76 31.08 -13.31
C ASP A 920 4.61 29.58 -13.67
N ASP A 921 4.54 28.69 -12.68
CA ASP A 921 4.40 27.23 -12.87
C ASP A 921 2.93 26.76 -12.92
N TYR A 922 2.00 27.52 -12.35
CA TYR A 922 0.56 27.23 -12.37
C TYR A 922 -0.06 27.50 -13.74
N GLN A 923 0.44 28.49 -14.48
CA GLN A 923 -0.10 28.83 -15.80
C GLN A 923 0.38 27.91 -16.93
N GLN A 924 1.29 26.97 -16.68
CA GLN A 924 1.82 26.08 -17.72
C GLN A 924 1.44 24.60 -17.57
N LEU A 925 0.85 24.17 -16.46
CA LEU A 925 0.48 22.77 -16.20
C LEU A 925 -0.99 22.66 -15.79
N PHE A 926 -1.88 22.85 -16.76
CA PHE A 926 -3.32 22.72 -16.57
C PHE A 926 -3.79 21.27 -16.65
N ALA A 927 -3.72 20.60 -15.51
CA ALA A 927 -4.74 19.66 -15.04
C ALA A 927 -4.82 19.82 -13.52
N SER A 928 -6.01 19.97 -12.94
CA SER A 928 -6.13 19.81 -11.48
C SER A 928 -5.61 18.41 -11.08
N PRO A 929 -5.14 18.18 -9.84
CA PRO A 929 -4.77 16.83 -9.39
C PRO A 929 -5.86 15.77 -9.63
N GLU A 930 -7.12 16.19 -9.60
CA GLU A 930 -8.30 15.37 -9.90
C GLU A 930 -8.41 15.06 -11.39
N GLU A 931 -8.18 16.04 -12.27
CA GLU A 931 -8.12 15.84 -13.72
C GLU A 931 -6.95 14.91 -14.08
N GLN A 932 -5.77 15.10 -13.50
CA GLN A 932 -4.61 14.23 -13.74
C GLN A 932 -4.90 12.79 -13.28
N ALA A 933 -5.45 12.60 -12.09
CA ALA A 933 -5.86 11.29 -11.59
C ALA A 933 -6.93 10.62 -12.48
N MET A 934 -7.86 11.41 -13.03
CA MET A 934 -8.87 10.92 -13.98
C MET A 934 -8.23 10.47 -15.29
N ILE A 935 -7.28 11.24 -15.84
CA ILE A 935 -6.52 10.92 -17.05
C ILE A 935 -5.73 9.62 -16.86
N ASP A 936 -5.04 9.48 -15.73
CA ASP A 936 -4.25 8.29 -15.41
C ASP A 936 -5.13 7.06 -15.20
N LEU A 937 -6.30 7.23 -14.59
CA LEU A 937 -7.29 6.17 -14.45
C LEU A 937 -7.81 5.72 -15.83
N ILE A 938 -8.10 6.65 -16.73
CA ILE A 938 -8.51 6.37 -18.11
C ILE A 938 -7.40 5.63 -18.87
N ASN A 939 -6.14 6.05 -18.72
CA ASN A 939 -4.98 5.40 -19.35
C ASN A 939 -4.77 3.97 -18.81
N LYS A 940 -4.81 3.79 -17.49
CA LYS A 940 -4.72 2.46 -16.84
C LYS A 940 -5.84 1.52 -17.29
N LYS A 941 -7.06 2.03 -17.45
CA LYS A 941 -8.21 1.30 -18.02
C LYS A 941 -7.97 0.90 -19.47
N GLY A 942 -7.29 1.74 -20.24
CA GLY A 942 -6.87 1.43 -21.60
C GLY A 942 -5.88 0.26 -21.69
N ILE A 943 -4.87 0.25 -20.81
CA ILE A 943 -3.91 -0.87 -20.72
C ILE A 943 -4.63 -2.18 -20.36
N PHE A 944 -5.55 -2.13 -19.39
CA PHE A 944 -6.36 -3.28 -19.00
C PHE A 944 -7.14 -3.89 -20.18
N LEU A 945 -7.74 -3.06 -21.03
CA LEU A 945 -8.45 -3.52 -22.23
C LEU A 945 -7.53 -4.29 -23.19
N GLN A 946 -6.29 -3.82 -23.38
CA GLN A 946 -5.32 -4.45 -24.25
C GLN A 946 -4.83 -5.80 -23.70
N ASP A 947 -4.52 -5.86 -22.41
CA ASP A 947 -4.09 -7.10 -21.74
C ASP A 947 -5.20 -8.16 -21.74
N LEU A 948 -6.44 -7.72 -21.55
CA LEU A 948 -7.62 -8.56 -21.65
C LEU A 948 -7.74 -9.16 -23.06
N ALA A 949 -7.77 -8.33 -24.10
CA ALA A 949 -7.89 -8.78 -25.48
C ALA A 949 -6.83 -9.84 -25.87
N ASN A 950 -5.60 -9.69 -25.36
CA ASN A 950 -4.52 -10.64 -25.60
C ASN A 950 -4.73 -12.02 -24.97
N ASN A 951 -5.50 -12.11 -23.88
CA ASN A 951 -5.65 -13.32 -23.07
C ASN A 951 -6.99 -14.06 -23.25
N LEU A 952 -8.01 -13.44 -23.88
CA LEU A 952 -9.38 -13.99 -24.00
C LEU A 952 -9.46 -15.43 -24.49
N ARG A 953 -8.64 -15.82 -25.48
CA ARG A 953 -8.63 -17.18 -26.07
C ARG A 953 -8.16 -18.27 -25.10
N THR A 954 -7.43 -17.88 -24.05
CA THR A 954 -6.91 -18.80 -23.03
C THR A 954 -7.88 -19.00 -21.86
N LEU A 955 -8.95 -18.20 -21.80
CA LEU A 955 -9.93 -18.24 -20.72
C LEU A 955 -10.94 -19.39 -20.87
N GLY A 956 -11.68 -19.69 -19.80
CA GLY A 956 -12.76 -20.68 -19.82
C GLY A 956 -14.00 -20.16 -20.54
N ILE A 957 -14.88 -21.07 -21.00
CA ILE A 957 -16.12 -20.75 -21.76
C ILE A 957 -16.99 -19.73 -21.01
N GLY A 958 -17.15 -19.88 -19.68
CA GLY A 958 -17.92 -18.91 -18.88
C GLY A 958 -17.40 -17.47 -18.98
N LYS A 959 -16.08 -17.26 -19.12
CA LYS A 959 -15.47 -15.92 -19.30
C LYS A 959 -15.65 -15.37 -20.71
N GLN A 960 -15.71 -16.24 -21.71
CA GLN A 960 -16.06 -15.84 -23.08
C GLN A 960 -17.52 -15.39 -23.17
N CYS A 961 -18.43 -16.08 -22.47
CA CYS A 961 -19.83 -15.64 -22.35
C CYS A 961 -19.94 -14.30 -21.61
N GLU A 962 -19.22 -14.11 -20.50
CA GLU A 962 -19.15 -12.80 -19.82
C GLU A 962 -18.61 -11.68 -20.74
N TRP A 963 -17.63 -11.99 -21.60
CA TRP A 963 -17.09 -11.04 -22.58
C TRP A 963 -18.11 -10.63 -23.66
N ILE A 964 -18.88 -11.59 -24.18
CA ILE A 964 -19.98 -11.30 -25.12
C ILE A 964 -21.02 -10.38 -24.45
N LEU A 965 -21.45 -10.72 -23.23
CA LEU A 965 -22.42 -9.93 -22.47
C LEU A 965 -21.91 -8.51 -22.20
N LEU A 966 -20.63 -8.36 -21.88
CA LEU A 966 -19.98 -7.06 -21.71
C LEU A 966 -20.02 -6.23 -23.00
N ARG A 967 -19.62 -6.82 -24.14
CA ARG A 967 -19.61 -6.14 -25.44
C ARG A 967 -21.01 -5.71 -25.87
N GLU A 968 -22.00 -6.58 -25.69
CA GLU A 968 -23.40 -6.29 -25.98
C GLU A 968 -23.91 -5.14 -25.10
N PHE A 969 -23.61 -5.16 -23.80
CA PHE A 969 -23.98 -4.08 -22.89
C PHE A 969 -23.32 -2.76 -23.29
N ILE A 970 -22.02 -2.75 -23.59
CA ILE A 970 -21.29 -1.55 -24.02
C ILE A 970 -21.87 -1.00 -25.33
N GLY A 971 -22.22 -1.87 -26.27
CA GLY A 971 -22.87 -1.49 -27.53
C GLY A 971 -24.22 -0.81 -27.30
N LYS A 972 -25.02 -1.30 -26.33
CA LYS A 972 -26.33 -0.74 -26.00
C LYS A 972 -26.27 0.52 -25.14
N HIS A 973 -25.26 0.65 -24.29
CA HIS A 973 -25.16 1.71 -23.28
C HIS A 973 -23.85 2.49 -23.36
N PRO A 974 -23.57 3.24 -24.44
CA PRO A 974 -22.36 4.06 -24.53
C PRO A 974 -22.30 5.17 -23.47
N ILE A 975 -23.46 5.58 -22.94
CA ILE A 975 -23.64 6.53 -21.83
C ILE A 975 -24.60 5.90 -20.82
N ILE A 976 -24.23 5.87 -19.54
CA ILE A 976 -25.08 5.34 -18.45
C ILE A 976 -25.56 6.51 -17.59
N GLN A 977 -26.87 6.61 -17.40
CA GLN A 977 -27.47 7.72 -16.64
C GLN A 977 -27.54 7.43 -15.14
N ASP A 978 -27.67 6.16 -14.77
CA ASP A 978 -27.78 5.69 -13.38
C ASP A 978 -27.01 4.37 -13.23
N SER A 979 -26.06 4.32 -12.30
CA SER A 979 -25.28 3.11 -11.99
C SER A 979 -26.12 1.87 -11.65
N SER A 980 -27.38 2.03 -11.21
CA SER A 980 -28.32 0.92 -11.00
C SER A 980 -28.76 0.20 -12.29
N GLN A 981 -28.53 0.79 -13.46
CA GLN A 981 -28.77 0.16 -14.76
C GLN A 981 -27.76 -0.96 -15.05
N ILE A 982 -26.68 -1.05 -14.27
CA ILE A 982 -25.62 -2.02 -14.48
C ILE A 982 -26.02 -3.39 -13.91
N PRO A 983 -26.01 -4.47 -14.72
CA PRO A 983 -26.30 -5.82 -14.25
C PRO A 983 -25.32 -6.24 -13.16
N SER A 984 -25.79 -6.84 -12.07
CA SER A 984 -24.96 -7.20 -10.91
C SER A 984 -23.80 -8.17 -11.24
N ASN A 985 -23.93 -8.96 -12.30
CA ASN A 985 -22.88 -9.84 -12.83
C ASN A 985 -21.82 -9.09 -13.68
N LEU A 986 -22.12 -7.88 -14.16
CA LEU A 986 -21.23 -7.02 -14.95
C LEU A 986 -20.76 -5.79 -14.17
N ASP A 987 -21.39 -5.45 -13.04
CA ASP A 987 -21.14 -4.27 -12.19
C ASP A 987 -19.64 -4.04 -11.96
N ASN A 988 -18.93 -5.07 -11.51
CA ASN A 988 -17.50 -4.98 -11.28
C ASN A 988 -16.67 -4.85 -12.57
N THR A 989 -17.08 -5.45 -13.69
CA THR A 989 -16.32 -5.45 -14.96
C THR A 989 -16.47 -4.11 -15.71
N LEU A 990 -17.66 -3.51 -15.68
CA LEU A 990 -17.99 -2.31 -16.46
C LEU A 990 -17.29 -1.05 -15.94
N TYR A 991 -17.06 -0.90 -14.63
CA TYR A 991 -16.28 0.24 -14.11
C TYR A 991 -14.85 0.31 -14.68
N GLY A 992 -14.31 -0.79 -15.22
CA GLY A 992 -13.03 -0.79 -15.94
C GLY A 992 -13.06 -0.11 -17.31
N PHE A 993 -14.24 0.13 -17.89
CA PHE A 993 -14.41 0.71 -19.23
C PHE A 993 -15.10 2.06 -19.23
N TYR A 994 -15.74 2.43 -18.11
CA TYR A 994 -16.43 3.72 -17.92
C TYR A 994 -15.72 4.57 -16.86
N TYR A 995 -15.88 5.89 -16.89
CA TYR A 995 -15.45 6.82 -15.86
C TYR A 995 -16.61 7.75 -15.46
N GLN A 996 -16.56 8.26 -14.23
CA GLN A 996 -17.59 9.14 -13.70
C GLN A 996 -17.36 10.57 -14.17
N ASN A 997 -18.42 11.22 -14.68
CA ASN A 997 -18.36 12.62 -15.11
C ASN A 997 -19.71 13.28 -14.87
N GLU A 998 -19.70 14.46 -14.24
CA GLU A 998 -20.93 15.20 -13.91
C GLU A 998 -21.32 16.22 -15.00
N HIS A 999 -20.51 16.36 -16.06
CA HIS A 999 -20.70 17.33 -17.15
C HIS A 999 -21.12 16.69 -18.48
N GLN A 1000 -21.88 17.45 -19.28
CA GLN A 1000 -22.23 17.03 -20.65
C GLN A 1000 -20.98 17.11 -21.54
N ILE A 1001 -20.57 15.98 -22.11
CA ILE A 1001 -19.40 15.96 -23.00
C ILE A 1001 -19.80 16.39 -24.39
N LYS A 1002 -19.03 17.33 -24.96
CA LYS A 1002 -19.18 17.74 -26.35
C LYS A 1002 -18.06 17.20 -27.24
N ASN A 1003 -16.84 17.02 -26.73
CA ASN A 1003 -15.68 16.52 -27.49
C ASN A 1003 -14.76 15.60 -26.65
N TYR A 1004 -14.00 14.70 -27.31
CA TYR A 1004 -13.18 13.65 -26.67
C TYR A 1004 -11.80 13.54 -27.34
N PHE A 1005 -10.67 13.87 -26.66
CA PHE A 1005 -9.34 13.88 -27.30
C PHE A 1005 -8.34 12.90 -26.65
N TYR A 1006 -7.45 12.26 -27.43
CA TYR A 1006 -6.39 11.39 -26.90
C TYR A 1006 -5.16 11.25 -27.81
N CYS A 1007 -3.96 11.06 -27.25
CA CYS A 1007 -2.67 10.97 -27.98
C CYS A 1007 -1.90 9.67 -27.66
N PHE A 1008 -1.01 9.24 -28.56
CA PHE A 1008 -0.18 8.03 -28.43
C PHE A 1008 1.33 8.34 -28.41
N LYS A 1009 2.13 7.52 -27.71
CA LYS A 1009 3.59 7.47 -27.81
C LYS A 1009 4.07 6.02 -27.95
N ASP A 1010 4.84 5.68 -28.98
CA ASP A 1010 5.53 4.38 -29.11
C ASP A 1010 4.71 3.10 -28.85
N ARG A 1011 3.43 3.09 -29.27
CA ARG A 1011 2.45 2.01 -29.01
C ARG A 1011 2.07 1.81 -27.52
N GLU A 1012 2.54 2.69 -26.64
CA GLU A 1012 2.12 2.81 -25.25
C GLU A 1012 1.15 4.00 -25.09
N TYR A 1013 0.09 3.78 -24.30
CA TYR A 1013 -0.94 4.79 -24.06
C TYR A 1013 -0.39 5.80 -23.04
N GLN A 1014 -0.29 7.08 -23.42
CA GLN A 1014 0.26 8.08 -22.51
C GLN A 1014 -0.69 9.22 -22.16
N LEU A 1015 -1.68 9.63 -22.97
CA LEU A 1015 -2.55 10.72 -22.55
C LEU A 1015 -3.93 10.76 -23.26
N ALA A 1016 -5.01 10.82 -22.50
CA ALA A 1016 -6.32 11.26 -22.94
C ALA A 1016 -6.71 12.53 -22.17
N PHE A 1017 -7.25 13.57 -22.80
CA PHE A 1017 -7.83 14.71 -22.08
C PHE A 1017 -9.26 14.95 -22.57
N ILE A 1018 -10.17 15.18 -21.62
CA ILE A 1018 -11.58 15.41 -21.88
C ILE A 1018 -11.82 16.91 -21.77
N THR A 1019 -12.45 17.50 -22.78
CA THR A 1019 -12.80 18.92 -22.77
C THR A 1019 -14.27 19.10 -23.12
N SER A 1020 -14.87 20.14 -22.54
CA SER A 1020 -16.26 20.50 -22.81
C SER A 1020 -16.40 21.40 -24.04
N THR A 1021 -15.30 21.97 -24.56
CA THR A 1021 -15.28 22.89 -25.72
C THR A 1021 -14.14 22.58 -26.70
N GLU A 1022 -14.31 22.94 -27.98
CA GLU A 1022 -13.28 22.83 -29.03
C GLU A 1022 -12.12 23.81 -28.82
N GLU A 1023 -12.38 24.99 -28.26
CA GLU A 1023 -11.35 25.98 -27.91
C GLU A 1023 -10.41 25.47 -26.81
N ASP A 1024 -10.97 24.91 -25.72
CA ASP A 1024 -10.18 24.34 -24.62
C ASP A 1024 -9.33 23.16 -25.12
N ALA A 1025 -9.90 22.33 -26.00
CA ALA A 1025 -9.16 21.24 -26.63
C ALA A 1025 -7.98 21.72 -27.48
N SER A 1026 -8.23 22.73 -28.32
CA SER A 1026 -7.23 23.30 -29.22
C SER A 1026 -6.10 23.95 -28.44
N GLN A 1027 -6.43 24.64 -27.34
CA GLN A 1027 -5.48 25.26 -26.44
C GLN A 1027 -4.63 24.22 -25.70
N LYS A 1028 -5.25 23.21 -25.08
CA LYS A 1028 -4.55 22.11 -24.39
C LYS A 1028 -3.63 21.34 -25.35
N LEU A 1029 -4.10 21.02 -26.55
CA LEU A 1029 -3.30 20.33 -27.57
C LEU A 1029 -2.10 21.18 -28.03
N LYS A 1030 -2.28 22.50 -28.17
CA LYS A 1030 -1.20 23.43 -28.53
C LYS A 1030 -0.14 23.52 -27.44
N SER A 1031 -0.54 23.64 -26.17
CA SER A 1031 0.37 23.66 -25.02
C SER A 1031 1.13 22.35 -24.86
N TYR A 1032 0.46 21.21 -25.06
CA TYR A 1032 1.09 19.89 -25.02
C TYR A 1032 2.15 19.72 -26.13
N LYS A 1033 1.81 20.10 -27.37
CA LYS A 1033 2.76 20.10 -28.51
C LYS A 1033 3.98 21.00 -28.24
N ALA A 1034 3.80 22.09 -27.49
CA ALA A 1034 4.90 22.97 -27.09
C ALA A 1034 5.80 22.35 -26.01
N HIS A 1035 5.22 21.65 -25.02
CA HIS A 1035 5.95 21.05 -23.90
C HIS A 1035 6.81 19.83 -24.31
N TYR A 1036 6.28 18.95 -25.17
CA TYR A 1036 6.99 17.72 -25.59
C TYR A 1036 7.83 17.90 -26.87
N GLY A 1037 7.86 19.12 -27.41
CA GLY A 1037 8.66 19.53 -28.56
C GLY A 1037 8.30 18.82 -29.87
N ASN A 1038 8.94 19.27 -30.96
CA ASN A 1038 8.91 18.66 -32.30
C ASN A 1038 9.58 17.27 -32.34
N ASN A 1039 9.30 16.37 -31.38
CA ASN A 1039 9.81 15.01 -31.42
C ASN A 1039 9.15 14.26 -32.58
N PRO A 1040 9.89 13.93 -33.66
CA PRO A 1040 9.32 13.30 -34.85
C PRO A 1040 8.84 11.87 -34.62
N LEU A 1041 9.09 11.30 -33.44
CA LEU A 1041 8.62 9.97 -33.02
C LEU A 1041 7.23 10.00 -32.34
N LEU A 1042 6.74 11.17 -31.92
CA LEU A 1042 5.40 11.32 -31.33
C LEU A 1042 4.33 11.41 -32.43
N LYS A 1043 3.36 10.49 -32.40
CA LYS A 1043 2.22 10.49 -33.34
C LYS A 1043 0.95 10.97 -32.65
N TYR A 1044 0.49 12.12 -33.10
CA TYR A 1044 -0.75 12.72 -32.64
C TYR A 1044 -1.92 12.11 -33.41
N HIS A 1045 -2.92 11.60 -32.67
CA HIS A 1045 -4.17 11.18 -33.24
C HIS A 1045 -5.27 12.04 -32.63
N GLU A 1046 -6.23 12.48 -33.44
CA GLU A 1046 -7.39 13.23 -32.95
C GLU A 1046 -8.62 12.33 -33.09
N PHE A 1047 -9.44 12.30 -32.05
CA PHE A 1047 -10.74 11.67 -32.07
C PHE A 1047 -11.77 12.75 -31.80
N ASN A 1048 -12.91 12.69 -32.47
CA ASN A 1048 -13.97 13.65 -32.27
C ASN A 1048 -15.30 12.90 -32.34
N LEU A 1049 -15.96 12.75 -31.19
CA LEU A 1049 -17.21 11.99 -31.09
C LEU A 1049 -18.28 12.55 -32.05
N LYS A 1050 -18.38 13.88 -32.19
CA LYS A 1050 -19.36 14.50 -33.09
C LYS A 1050 -19.15 14.07 -34.54
N ASN A 1051 -17.90 13.97 -34.98
CA ASN A 1051 -17.58 13.50 -36.33
C ASN A 1051 -17.97 12.03 -36.52
N GLU A 1052 -17.68 11.17 -35.53
CA GLU A 1052 -18.06 9.75 -35.57
C GLU A 1052 -19.58 9.55 -35.64
N LEU A 1053 -20.33 10.34 -34.86
CA LEU A 1053 -21.79 10.32 -34.88
C LEU A 1053 -22.36 10.82 -36.20
N SER A 1054 -21.69 11.77 -36.85
CA SER A 1054 -22.11 12.26 -38.17
C SER A 1054 -22.11 11.14 -39.23
N TYR A 1055 -21.15 10.21 -39.18
CA TYR A 1055 -21.08 9.07 -40.10
C TYR A 1055 -22.19 8.05 -39.85
N LEU A 1056 -22.45 7.70 -38.59
CA LEU A 1056 -23.59 6.83 -38.24
C LEU A 1056 -24.92 7.45 -38.64
N ASN A 1057 -25.10 8.77 -38.44
CA ASN A 1057 -26.31 9.47 -38.85
C ASN A 1057 -26.51 9.42 -40.37
N LYS A 1058 -25.47 9.60 -41.19
CA LYS A 1058 -25.57 9.44 -42.65
C LYS A 1058 -26.07 8.04 -43.03
N ILE A 1059 -25.55 6.99 -42.39
CA ILE A 1059 -26.03 5.60 -42.60
C ILE A 1059 -27.51 5.48 -42.24
N PHE A 1060 -27.91 5.99 -41.08
CA PHE A 1060 -29.29 5.90 -40.60
C PHE A 1060 -30.28 6.73 -41.42
N ASP A 1061 -29.85 7.88 -41.94
CA ASP A 1061 -30.68 8.75 -42.77
C ASP A 1061 -31.00 8.09 -44.11
N LYS A 1062 -30.02 7.39 -44.70
CA LYS A 1062 -30.19 6.62 -45.95
C LYS A 1062 -30.83 5.25 -45.73
N ASN A 1063 -30.61 4.63 -44.57
CA ASN A 1063 -31.07 3.28 -44.22
C ASN A 1063 -31.83 3.29 -42.88
N PRO A 1064 -33.02 3.92 -42.80
CA PRO A 1064 -33.73 4.15 -41.54
C PRO A 1064 -34.20 2.85 -40.86
N TRP A 1065 -34.29 1.74 -41.60
CA TRP A 1065 -34.64 0.43 -41.07
C TRP A 1065 -33.57 -0.12 -40.11
N ILE A 1066 -32.29 0.17 -40.33
CA ILE A 1066 -31.18 -0.23 -39.44
C ILE A 1066 -31.34 0.44 -38.07
N LYS A 1067 -31.61 1.76 -38.08
CA LYS A 1067 -31.81 2.54 -36.85
C LYS A 1067 -32.99 2.03 -36.03
N LYS A 1068 -34.12 1.72 -36.69
CA LYS A 1068 -35.32 1.18 -36.03
C LYS A 1068 -35.04 -0.17 -35.38
N GLU A 1069 -34.28 -1.03 -36.06
CA GLU A 1069 -33.94 -2.36 -35.56
C GLU A 1069 -33.01 -2.29 -34.34
N LEU A 1070 -31.96 -1.46 -34.38
CA LEU A 1070 -31.09 -1.20 -33.24
C LEU A 1070 -31.88 -0.67 -32.04
N GLN A 1071 -32.79 0.29 -32.24
CA GLN A 1071 -33.64 0.81 -31.17
C GLN A 1071 -34.58 -0.25 -30.59
N ARG A 1072 -35.14 -1.14 -31.43
CA ARG A 1072 -35.97 -2.26 -31.00
C ARG A 1072 -35.19 -3.23 -30.11
N GLU A 1073 -33.92 -3.46 -30.41
CA GLU A 1073 -33.02 -4.30 -29.61
C GLU A 1073 -32.44 -3.58 -28.38
N GLY A 1074 -32.81 -2.32 -28.13
CA GLY A 1074 -32.45 -1.57 -26.93
C GLY A 1074 -31.14 -0.80 -27.01
N TYR A 1075 -30.61 -0.54 -28.21
CA TYR A 1075 -29.41 0.30 -28.38
C TYR A 1075 -29.74 1.79 -28.15
N ASP A 1076 -29.01 2.43 -27.24
CA ASP A 1076 -29.09 3.88 -27.03
C ASP A 1076 -28.22 4.61 -28.07
N LEU A 1077 -28.91 5.26 -29.02
CA LEU A 1077 -28.29 6.01 -30.11
C LEU A 1077 -28.29 7.53 -29.85
N ASP A 1078 -28.72 7.98 -28.66
CA ASP A 1078 -28.75 9.39 -28.28
C ASP A 1078 -27.57 9.76 -27.37
N PHE A 1079 -26.52 10.27 -28.01
CA PHE A 1079 -25.29 10.69 -27.35
C PHE A 1079 -25.34 12.10 -26.77
N SER A 1080 -26.47 12.80 -26.90
CA SER A 1080 -26.64 14.16 -26.37
C SER A 1080 -27.01 14.17 -24.88
N LYS A 1081 -27.38 13.02 -24.31
CA LYS A 1081 -27.80 12.84 -22.92
C LYS A 1081 -26.70 13.16 -21.92
N LYS A 1082 -27.11 13.69 -20.76
CA LYS A 1082 -26.25 13.76 -19.58
C LYS A 1082 -26.18 12.38 -18.94
N GLY A 1083 -24.97 11.87 -18.69
CA GLY A 1083 -24.72 10.58 -18.05
C GLY A 1083 -23.95 10.71 -16.74
N GLU A 1084 -24.11 9.73 -15.84
CA GLU A 1084 -23.30 9.54 -14.63
C GLU A 1084 -21.97 8.85 -14.95
N LEU A 1085 -21.99 7.89 -15.88
CA LEU A 1085 -20.82 7.13 -16.32
C LEU A 1085 -20.69 7.16 -17.85
N LEU A 1086 -19.45 7.38 -18.32
CA LEU A 1086 -19.12 7.56 -19.73
C LEU A 1086 -17.98 6.62 -20.14
N LEU A 1087 -18.04 6.07 -21.34
CA LEU A 1087 -16.97 5.19 -21.85
C LEU A 1087 -15.63 5.93 -21.90
N THR A 1088 -14.57 5.24 -21.48
CA THR A 1088 -13.19 5.68 -21.73
C THR A 1088 -12.94 5.74 -23.24
N PRO A 1089 -12.09 6.66 -23.74
CA PRO A 1089 -11.84 6.79 -25.18
C PRO A 1089 -11.40 5.49 -25.86
N LEU A 1090 -10.59 4.67 -25.17
CA LEU A 1090 -10.13 3.40 -25.72
C LEU A 1090 -11.26 2.35 -25.79
N ALA A 1091 -12.09 2.25 -24.75
CA ALA A 1091 -13.26 1.37 -24.78
C ALA A 1091 -14.26 1.82 -25.85
N PHE A 1092 -14.44 3.12 -26.05
CA PHE A 1092 -15.27 3.63 -27.13
C PHE A 1092 -14.73 3.21 -28.50
N ASN A 1093 -13.43 3.43 -28.75
CA ASN A 1093 -12.81 3.14 -30.05
C ASN A 1093 -12.70 1.64 -30.35
N ASN A 1094 -12.40 0.81 -29.35
CA ASN A 1094 -12.09 -0.61 -29.57
C ASN A 1094 -13.25 -1.55 -29.24
N LEU A 1095 -14.19 -1.17 -28.36
CA LEU A 1095 -15.33 -2.02 -27.98
C LEU A 1095 -16.65 -1.50 -28.54
N TYR A 1096 -17.02 -0.25 -28.25
CA TYR A 1096 -18.30 0.29 -28.71
C TYR A 1096 -18.38 0.30 -30.25
N LYS A 1097 -17.37 0.86 -30.92
CA LYS A 1097 -17.32 0.91 -32.38
C LYS A 1097 -17.35 -0.47 -33.03
N ALA A 1098 -16.68 -1.46 -32.43
CA ALA A 1098 -16.66 -2.83 -32.92
C ALA A 1098 -18.05 -3.46 -32.76
N ALA A 1099 -18.58 -3.44 -31.54
CA ALA A 1099 -19.89 -4.00 -31.21
C ALA A 1099 -21.03 -3.40 -32.05
N ILE A 1100 -21.05 -2.08 -32.26
CA ILE A 1100 -22.08 -1.44 -33.09
C ILE A 1100 -21.88 -1.78 -34.58
N SER A 1101 -20.64 -1.85 -35.08
CA SER A 1101 -20.38 -2.19 -36.49
C SER A 1101 -20.74 -3.63 -36.84
N GLU A 1102 -20.42 -4.55 -35.94
CA GLU A 1102 -20.74 -5.98 -36.08
C GLU A 1102 -22.26 -6.18 -36.04
N LYS A 1103 -22.94 -5.49 -35.14
CA LYS A 1103 -24.40 -5.57 -35.06
C LYS A 1103 -25.08 -4.96 -36.29
N ILE A 1104 -24.56 -3.86 -36.82
CA ILE A 1104 -25.06 -3.29 -38.08
C ILE A 1104 -24.86 -4.30 -39.22
N PHE A 1105 -23.71 -4.96 -39.31
CA PHE A 1105 -23.49 -6.00 -40.31
C PHE A 1105 -24.47 -7.18 -40.14
N GLU A 1106 -24.70 -7.65 -38.92
CA GLU A 1106 -25.68 -8.70 -38.61
C GLU A 1106 -27.10 -8.30 -39.06
N ILE A 1107 -27.51 -7.05 -38.80
CA ILE A 1107 -28.81 -6.51 -39.24
C ILE A 1107 -28.91 -6.48 -40.76
N VAL A 1108 -27.83 -6.10 -41.47
CA VAL A 1108 -27.77 -6.15 -42.94
C VAL A 1108 -27.84 -7.59 -43.43
N ALA A 1109 -27.07 -8.50 -42.86
CA ALA A 1109 -27.09 -9.91 -43.22
C ALA A 1109 -28.49 -10.51 -43.09
N HIS A 1110 -29.19 -10.25 -41.99
CA HIS A 1110 -30.57 -10.70 -41.80
C HIS A 1110 -31.54 -10.05 -42.78
N HIS A 1111 -31.37 -8.76 -43.11
CA HIS A 1111 -32.22 -8.08 -44.09
C HIS A 1111 -32.13 -8.73 -45.48
N TYR A 1112 -30.95 -9.19 -45.88
CA TYR A 1112 -30.70 -9.89 -47.14
C TYR A 1112 -30.77 -11.42 -47.03
N SER A 1113 -31.25 -11.95 -45.89
CA SER A 1113 -31.36 -13.39 -45.58
C SER A 1113 -30.06 -14.19 -45.74
N TRP A 1114 -28.92 -13.56 -45.45
CA TRP A 1114 -27.64 -14.26 -45.34
C TRP A 1114 -27.59 -15.08 -44.07
N ASN A 1115 -27.11 -16.32 -44.16
CA ASN A 1115 -26.97 -17.22 -43.01
C ASN A 1115 -25.74 -16.87 -42.15
N PHE A 1116 -25.84 -15.75 -41.44
CA PHE A 1116 -24.78 -15.23 -40.58
C PHE A 1116 -24.91 -15.76 -39.15
N HIS A 1117 -23.77 -16.20 -38.62
CA HIS A 1117 -23.58 -16.64 -37.26
C HIS A 1117 -22.59 -15.70 -36.58
N SER A 1118 -22.95 -15.20 -35.40
CA SER A 1118 -22.18 -14.19 -34.68
C SER A 1118 -21.01 -14.82 -33.91
N MET A 1119 -20.16 -14.00 -33.29
CA MET A 1119 -19.04 -14.46 -32.45
C MET A 1119 -19.42 -15.51 -31.39
N LYS A 1120 -20.66 -15.49 -30.87
CA LYS A 1120 -21.14 -16.46 -29.87
C LYS A 1120 -21.22 -17.90 -30.40
N ASP A 1121 -21.28 -18.05 -31.71
CA ASP A 1121 -21.48 -19.31 -32.42
C ASP A 1121 -20.14 -19.89 -32.93
N LEU A 1122 -19.02 -19.17 -32.74
CA LEU A 1122 -17.67 -19.61 -33.11
C LEU A 1122 -17.13 -20.69 -32.15
N ALA A 1123 -16.27 -21.55 -32.68
CA ALA A 1123 -15.53 -22.51 -31.86
C ALA A 1123 -14.59 -21.80 -30.87
N LYS A 1124 -14.28 -22.46 -29.74
CA LYS A 1124 -13.42 -21.89 -28.69
C LYS A 1124 -12.04 -21.45 -29.21
N SER A 1125 -11.46 -22.20 -30.16
CA SER A 1125 -10.19 -21.89 -30.80
C SER A 1125 -10.24 -20.64 -31.70
N GLU A 1126 -11.43 -20.28 -32.15
CA GLU A 1126 -11.71 -19.24 -33.16
C GLU A 1126 -12.32 -17.98 -32.56
N PHE A 1127 -12.72 -18.02 -31.28
CA PHE A 1127 -13.23 -16.89 -30.53
C PHE A 1127 -12.26 -15.69 -30.57
N GLU A 1128 -12.76 -14.50 -30.92
CA GLU A 1128 -11.99 -13.26 -31.17
C GLU A 1128 -10.95 -13.31 -32.30
N LEU A 1129 -10.90 -14.39 -33.11
CA LEU A 1129 -10.16 -14.34 -34.37
C LEU A 1129 -10.94 -13.60 -35.45
N TYR A 1130 -12.27 -13.78 -35.44
CA TYR A 1130 -13.24 -13.23 -36.38
C TYR A 1130 -14.49 -12.76 -35.64
N ASP A 1131 -15.26 -11.87 -36.25
CA ASP A 1131 -16.46 -11.28 -35.64
C ASP A 1131 -17.71 -12.16 -35.83
N GLY A 1132 -17.63 -13.10 -36.77
CA GLY A 1132 -18.65 -14.11 -37.06
C GLY A 1132 -18.30 -14.88 -38.33
N PHE A 1133 -19.27 -15.62 -38.87
CA PHE A 1133 -19.12 -16.32 -40.14
C PHE A 1133 -20.43 -16.43 -40.90
N LEU A 1134 -20.32 -16.56 -42.22
CA LEU A 1134 -21.41 -16.93 -43.11
C LEU A 1134 -21.30 -18.41 -43.43
N ASN A 1135 -22.41 -19.13 -43.30
CA ASN A 1135 -22.51 -20.52 -43.77
C ASN A 1135 -23.02 -20.54 -45.21
N ILE A 1136 -22.13 -20.89 -46.14
CA ILE A 1136 -22.37 -20.86 -47.59
C ILE A 1136 -22.24 -22.29 -48.11
N GLN A 1137 -23.36 -22.93 -48.47
CA GLN A 1137 -23.38 -24.27 -49.08
C GLN A 1137 -22.52 -25.33 -48.32
N ASN A 1138 -22.57 -25.32 -46.97
CA ASN A 1138 -21.75 -26.15 -46.07
C ASN A 1138 -20.25 -25.76 -45.97
N SER A 1139 -19.86 -24.59 -46.45
CA SER A 1139 -18.54 -23.97 -46.25
C SER A 1139 -18.63 -22.74 -45.35
N ILE A 1140 -17.58 -22.51 -44.56
CA ILE A 1140 -17.47 -21.36 -43.65
C ILE A 1140 -16.67 -20.24 -44.31
N LEU A 1141 -17.30 -19.07 -44.45
CA LEU A 1141 -16.65 -17.81 -44.78
C LEU A 1141 -16.61 -16.92 -43.53
N TYR A 1142 -15.44 -16.74 -42.93
CA TYR A 1142 -15.31 -15.86 -41.77
C TYR A 1142 -15.50 -14.40 -42.15
N VAL A 1143 -16.10 -13.63 -41.24
CA VAL A 1143 -16.33 -12.20 -41.40
C VAL A 1143 -15.53 -11.43 -40.37
N ASP A 1144 -14.77 -10.44 -40.82
CA ASP A 1144 -13.99 -9.53 -39.99
C ASP A 1144 -14.40 -8.08 -40.32
N VAL A 1145 -15.26 -7.51 -39.49
CA VAL A 1145 -15.78 -6.16 -39.64
C VAL A 1145 -14.76 -5.15 -39.10
N LYS A 1146 -14.61 -4.02 -39.79
CA LYS A 1146 -13.70 -2.94 -39.41
C LYS A 1146 -14.46 -1.64 -39.35
N ASN A 1147 -14.05 -0.75 -38.46
CA ASN A 1147 -14.67 0.58 -38.34
C ASN A 1147 -13.57 1.62 -38.07
N TYR A 1148 -12.65 1.75 -39.03
CA TYR A 1148 -11.43 2.53 -38.89
C TYR A 1148 -11.28 3.54 -40.02
N ASN A 1149 -11.07 4.81 -39.66
CA ASN A 1149 -10.47 5.77 -40.58
C ASN A 1149 -8.98 5.45 -40.74
N SER A 1150 -8.59 5.04 -41.94
CA SER A 1150 -7.25 4.55 -42.32
C SER A 1150 -6.16 5.63 -42.30
N ASN A 1151 -6.50 6.90 -42.07
CA ASN A 1151 -5.56 8.02 -41.85
C ASN A 1151 -4.53 7.76 -40.71
N LYS A 1152 -4.74 6.71 -39.90
CA LYS A 1152 -3.97 6.40 -38.67
C LYS A 1152 -2.67 5.60 -38.87
N TYR A 1153 -2.35 5.12 -40.07
CA TYR A 1153 -1.10 4.37 -40.29
C TYR A 1153 -0.05 5.21 -41.04
N SER A 1154 1.10 5.47 -40.41
CA SER A 1154 2.30 6.02 -41.07
C SER A 1154 3.01 4.98 -41.97
N MET A 1155 2.31 3.95 -42.42
CA MET A 1155 2.91 2.92 -43.23
C MET A 1155 2.99 3.41 -44.67
N SER A 1156 4.10 3.16 -45.35
CA SER A 1156 4.24 3.51 -46.76
C SER A 1156 3.07 2.91 -47.55
N LYS A 1157 2.34 3.75 -48.31
CA LYS A 1157 1.17 3.44 -49.16
C LYS A 1157 1.25 2.15 -50.01
N LYS A 1158 2.43 1.52 -50.15
CA LYS A 1158 2.67 0.40 -51.08
C LYS A 1158 2.27 -1.00 -50.58
N ASN A 1159 2.19 -1.29 -49.27
CA ASN A 1159 2.12 -2.69 -48.78
C ASN A 1159 0.94 -3.05 -47.83
N LEU A 1160 -0.06 -2.18 -47.65
CA LEU A 1160 -1.16 -2.40 -46.66
C LEU A 1160 -1.95 -3.70 -46.93
N ASN A 1161 -2.48 -3.88 -48.14
CA ASN A 1161 -3.20 -5.10 -48.53
C ASN A 1161 -2.34 -6.36 -48.38
N GLN A 1162 -1.06 -6.30 -48.74
CA GLN A 1162 -0.17 -7.47 -48.67
C GLN A 1162 0.05 -7.95 -47.23
N GLN A 1163 0.20 -7.03 -46.28
CA GLN A 1163 0.38 -7.39 -44.87
C GLN A 1163 -0.90 -7.91 -44.22
N VAL A 1164 -2.05 -7.32 -44.55
CA VAL A 1164 -3.35 -7.78 -44.06
C VAL A 1164 -3.67 -9.17 -44.62
N ILE A 1165 -3.48 -9.38 -45.93
CA ILE A 1165 -3.63 -10.71 -46.54
C ILE A 1165 -2.69 -11.74 -45.90
N LYS A 1166 -1.44 -11.36 -45.63
CA LYS A 1166 -0.49 -12.26 -44.95
C LYS A 1166 -0.98 -12.66 -43.55
N LYS A 1167 -1.39 -11.67 -42.74
CA LYS A 1167 -1.88 -11.89 -41.37
C LYS A 1167 -3.13 -12.78 -41.34
N GLU A 1168 -4.07 -12.54 -42.26
CA GLU A 1168 -5.30 -13.33 -42.33
C GLU A 1168 -5.06 -14.75 -42.83
N LYS A 1169 -4.11 -14.97 -43.76
CA LYS A 1169 -3.68 -16.32 -44.15
C LYS A 1169 -3.06 -17.08 -42.98
N GLU A 1170 -2.27 -16.42 -42.14
CA GLU A 1170 -1.72 -17.02 -40.92
C GLU A 1170 -2.84 -17.42 -39.92
N ARG A 1171 -3.92 -16.63 -39.83
CA ARG A 1171 -5.10 -16.95 -39.00
C ARG A 1171 -5.95 -18.09 -39.57
N LEU A 1172 -6.14 -18.13 -40.89
CA LEU A 1172 -6.85 -19.22 -41.57
C LEU A 1172 -6.12 -20.56 -41.39
N GLY A 1173 -4.78 -20.57 -41.39
CA GLY A 1173 -3.98 -21.79 -41.20
C GLY A 1173 -4.16 -22.48 -39.83
N VAL A 1174 -4.88 -21.86 -38.89
CA VAL A 1174 -5.22 -22.41 -37.57
C VAL A 1174 -6.74 -22.43 -37.30
N SER A 1175 -7.56 -22.21 -38.32
CA SER A 1175 -9.04 -22.18 -38.24
C SER A 1175 -9.65 -23.26 -39.14
N GLU A 1176 -10.92 -23.61 -38.94
CA GLU A 1176 -11.62 -24.65 -39.71
C GLU A 1176 -12.21 -24.15 -41.04
N GLY A 1177 -12.43 -22.83 -41.18
CA GLY A 1177 -13.01 -22.22 -42.39
C GLY A 1177 -12.06 -22.02 -43.56
N GLN A 1178 -12.64 -21.86 -44.75
CA GLN A 1178 -11.92 -21.90 -46.03
C GLN A 1178 -11.41 -20.53 -46.50
N ALA A 1179 -12.02 -19.44 -46.02
CA ALA A 1179 -11.71 -18.08 -46.42
C ALA A 1179 -12.18 -17.06 -45.38
N VAL A 1180 -11.71 -15.81 -45.52
CA VAL A 1180 -12.17 -14.67 -44.72
C VAL A 1180 -12.50 -13.49 -45.62
N VAL A 1181 -13.56 -12.76 -45.27
CA VAL A 1181 -13.90 -11.47 -45.84
C VAL A 1181 -13.72 -10.37 -44.79
N ILE A 1182 -12.95 -9.35 -45.16
CA ILE A 1182 -12.78 -8.13 -44.37
C ILE A 1182 -13.72 -7.08 -44.93
N VAL A 1183 -14.59 -6.54 -44.08
CA VAL A 1183 -15.58 -5.53 -44.44
C VAL A 1183 -15.39 -4.31 -43.57
N ASN A 1184 -14.90 -3.21 -44.13
CA ASN A 1184 -14.90 -1.96 -43.40
C ASN A 1184 -16.30 -1.33 -43.43
N LEU A 1185 -16.79 -0.77 -42.32
CA LEU A 1185 -18.17 -0.35 -42.16
C LEU A 1185 -18.49 0.84 -43.08
N TYR A 1186 -17.58 1.80 -43.19
CA TYR A 1186 -17.85 3.09 -43.81
C TYR A 1186 -16.67 3.58 -44.65
N GLN A 1187 -16.96 4.08 -45.85
CA GLN A 1187 -15.98 4.76 -46.68
C GLN A 1187 -15.66 6.13 -46.07
N PHE A 1188 -14.38 6.48 -45.94
CA PHE A 1188 -13.95 7.78 -45.41
C PHE A 1188 -13.40 8.67 -46.54
N GLU A 1189 -13.44 9.99 -46.37
CA GLU A 1189 -13.15 11.00 -47.41
C GLU A 1189 -11.65 11.08 -47.87
N SER A 1190 -10.77 10.10 -47.61
CA SER A 1190 -9.31 10.20 -47.85
C SER A 1190 -8.65 9.11 -48.71
N ASP A 1191 -7.50 9.45 -49.33
CA ASP A 1191 -6.70 8.60 -50.25
C ASP A 1191 -6.02 7.34 -49.65
N MET A 1192 -6.35 6.91 -48.43
CA MET A 1192 -5.76 5.73 -47.78
C MET A 1192 -6.73 4.52 -47.82
N GLU A 1193 -7.17 4.10 -49.00
CA GLU A 1193 -8.15 3.02 -49.09
C GLU A 1193 -7.49 1.63 -49.17
N TYR A 1194 -8.11 0.64 -48.52
CA TYR A 1194 -7.92 -0.76 -48.88
C TYR A 1194 -8.25 -0.91 -50.37
N LYS A 1195 -7.39 -1.61 -51.14
CA LYS A 1195 -7.81 -1.99 -52.50
C LYS A 1195 -8.81 -3.13 -52.40
N ALA A 1196 -9.93 -3.00 -53.11
CA ALA A 1196 -10.94 -4.04 -53.16
C ALA A 1196 -10.33 -5.36 -53.69
N VAL A 1197 -10.60 -6.45 -52.97
CA VAL A 1197 -10.32 -7.83 -53.40
C VAL A 1197 -11.65 -8.57 -53.34
N ARG A 1198 -12.38 -8.52 -54.46
CA ARG A 1198 -13.75 -9.02 -54.56
C ARG A 1198 -13.81 -10.53 -54.73
N ILE A 1199 -14.94 -11.11 -54.34
CA ILE A 1199 -15.30 -12.48 -54.67
C ILE A 1199 -15.97 -12.43 -56.05
N LEU A 1200 -15.31 -12.97 -57.08
CA LEU A 1200 -15.77 -12.83 -58.47
C LEU A 1200 -16.67 -13.99 -58.96
N ASP A 1201 -16.52 -15.20 -58.41
CA ASP A 1201 -17.32 -16.37 -58.81
C ASP A 1201 -17.61 -17.30 -57.61
N LYS A 1202 -16.55 -17.82 -56.96
CA LYS A 1202 -16.64 -18.76 -55.82
C LYS A 1202 -15.58 -18.51 -54.76
N ILE A 1203 -15.85 -18.98 -53.55
CA ILE A 1203 -14.89 -18.97 -52.45
C ILE A 1203 -13.69 -19.86 -52.79
N LYS A 1204 -12.48 -19.29 -52.72
CA LYS A 1204 -11.22 -20.01 -52.90
C LYS A 1204 -10.68 -20.42 -51.53
N SER A 1205 -10.10 -21.62 -51.44
CA SER A 1205 -9.34 -22.05 -50.26
C SER A 1205 -8.19 -21.06 -49.98
N ASP A 1206 -8.02 -20.68 -48.72
CA ASP A 1206 -7.12 -19.62 -48.25
C ASP A 1206 -7.40 -18.23 -48.86
N GLY A 1207 -8.65 -18.01 -49.29
CA GLY A 1207 -9.13 -16.75 -49.84
C GLY A 1207 -9.18 -15.66 -48.77
N VAL A 1208 -8.57 -14.50 -49.07
CA VAL A 1208 -8.71 -13.28 -48.26
C VAL A 1208 -9.32 -12.21 -49.14
N TYR A 1209 -10.58 -11.87 -48.87
CA TYR A 1209 -11.35 -10.88 -49.60
C TYR A 1209 -11.44 -9.59 -48.79
N ILE A 1210 -11.44 -8.44 -49.47
CA ILE A 1210 -11.40 -7.14 -48.82
C ILE A 1210 -12.38 -6.22 -49.52
N TYR A 1211 -13.39 -5.77 -48.78
CA TYR A 1211 -14.33 -4.75 -49.22
C TYR A 1211 -14.02 -3.44 -48.48
N PRO A 1212 -13.68 -2.36 -49.22
CA PRO A 1212 -13.25 -1.10 -48.61
C PRO A 1212 -14.34 -0.40 -47.78
N ALA A 1213 -15.62 -0.71 -48.02
CA ALA A 1213 -16.76 -0.16 -47.31
C ALA A 1213 -18.02 -1.04 -47.45
N LEU A 1214 -18.84 -1.11 -46.39
CA LEU A 1214 -20.22 -1.59 -46.41
C LEU A 1214 -21.18 -0.45 -46.78
N PHE A 1215 -20.88 0.77 -46.34
CA PHE A 1215 -21.59 1.99 -46.69
C PHE A 1215 -20.64 3.02 -47.31
N ASP A 1216 -21.03 3.59 -48.44
CA ASP A 1216 -20.29 4.63 -49.14
C ASP A 1216 -20.31 5.96 -48.34
N ASN A 1217 -19.52 6.95 -48.79
CA ASN A 1217 -19.32 8.24 -48.10
C ASN A 1217 -20.63 9.02 -47.80
N ASP A 1218 -21.72 8.76 -48.51
CA ASP A 1218 -23.02 9.41 -48.28
C ASP A 1218 -23.96 8.59 -47.39
N GLY A 1219 -23.52 7.42 -46.92
CA GLY A 1219 -24.29 6.47 -46.12
C GLY A 1219 -25.08 5.44 -46.93
N THR A 1220 -24.99 5.46 -48.27
CA THR A 1220 -25.65 4.45 -49.13
C THR A 1220 -24.97 3.09 -49.00
N LEU A 1221 -25.76 2.01 -49.00
CA LEU A 1221 -25.26 0.64 -48.92
C LEU A 1221 -24.48 0.27 -50.20
N ASN A 1222 -23.31 -0.35 -50.06
CA ASN A 1222 -22.44 -0.69 -51.17
C ASN A 1222 -22.97 -1.89 -51.97
N ASN A 1223 -23.53 -1.63 -53.15
CA ASN A 1223 -24.19 -2.65 -53.97
C ASN A 1223 -23.26 -3.79 -54.43
N ASP A 1224 -21.98 -3.50 -54.67
CA ASP A 1224 -21.00 -4.50 -55.11
C ASP A 1224 -20.79 -5.59 -54.04
N LEU A 1225 -20.67 -5.21 -52.78
CA LEU A 1225 -20.56 -6.16 -51.67
C LEU A 1225 -21.86 -6.96 -51.47
N ILE A 1226 -23.02 -6.31 -51.58
CA ILE A 1226 -24.32 -6.96 -51.40
C ILE A 1226 -24.55 -7.99 -52.50
N GLN A 1227 -24.21 -7.65 -53.74
CA GLN A 1227 -24.31 -8.56 -54.87
C GLN A 1227 -23.37 -9.76 -54.69
N ASP A 1228 -22.08 -9.52 -54.44
CA ASP A 1228 -21.08 -10.59 -54.33
C ASP A 1228 -21.39 -11.56 -53.18
N LEU A 1229 -21.85 -11.07 -52.01
CA LEU A 1229 -22.22 -11.94 -50.89
C LEU A 1229 -23.61 -12.58 -51.06
N GLY A 1230 -24.52 -11.90 -51.76
CA GLY A 1230 -25.83 -12.43 -52.14
C GLY A 1230 -25.73 -13.60 -53.09
N GLU A 1231 -24.99 -13.46 -54.19
CA GLU A 1231 -24.81 -14.52 -55.21
C GLU A 1231 -24.20 -15.80 -54.61
N LEU A 1232 -23.39 -15.69 -53.56
CA LEU A 1232 -22.84 -16.84 -52.83
C LEU A 1232 -23.86 -17.56 -51.95
N THR A 1233 -24.81 -16.83 -51.37
CA THR A 1233 -25.81 -17.38 -50.44
C THR A 1233 -27.03 -17.95 -51.16
N TYR A 1234 -27.38 -17.39 -52.31
CA TYR A 1234 -28.41 -17.90 -53.22
C TYR A 1234 -27.75 -18.67 -54.37
N GLY A 1235 -27.32 -19.91 -54.12
CA GLY A 1235 -26.72 -20.75 -55.16
C GLY A 1235 -27.57 -20.84 -56.43
N ASP A 1236 -26.90 -20.91 -57.59
CA ASP A 1236 -27.46 -21.06 -58.93
C ASP A 1236 -28.77 -21.87 -58.95
N ASN A 1237 -29.90 -21.18 -59.14
CA ASN A 1237 -31.12 -21.77 -59.68
C ASN A 1237 -31.19 -21.46 -61.18
N ASN A 1238 -30.20 -21.94 -61.94
CA ASN A 1238 -30.30 -22.09 -63.39
C ASN A 1238 -29.73 -23.44 -63.82
#